data_AF-A0A2D4Q5Q7-F1
#
_entry.id   AF-A0A2D4Q5Q7-F1
#
_cell.length_a   1.000
_cell.length_b   1.000
_cell.length_c   1.000
_cell.angle_alpha   90.00
_cell.angle_beta   90.00
_cell.angle_gamma   90.00
#
_symmetry.space_group_name_H-M   'P 1'
#
loop_
_entity.id
_entity.type
_entity.pdbx_description
1 polymer ?
#
loop_
_entity_poly.entity_id
_entity_poly.type
_entity_poly.pdbx_seq_one_letter_code
_entity_poly.pdbx_strand_id
1 'polypeptide(L)'
;EETAAAQSGDSAAAAAAAGPDTASLMSSSPLSKKRRLGESESKTGSNCSSGKSVQTDLREAPANGMAKNGSEADIDEGLYSRQLYVLGHEAMKRMQNANILVSGLRGLGVEIAKNIILGGVKSVTIHDQGTAEWSDLSSQFYLREEDLGKNRAEVSQTRLAELNSYVPVTAYTGPLSEDFLNNFQVVVLTNCPLEEQLRISDFCHSQNIKLVVADTKGLFGQLFCDFGENMVVTDTNGEQPLSAMVSMITKGCPGEVTCLDEARHGFESGDFVSFLEVEGMKELNSCEPMEIKVLGPYTFSIGDTSNFSDYVRGGIVTQVKMPKKISFKSLRTSLPEPELVITDFGKFDRPGQLHLGFQALHEFHKKHGHFPRPRNQADANEVLSLVKDLNEQAVPPLKQEHLNEDIIKEMAFQASGDLAPVNAFIGGLAAQEVMKACSGKFMPIIQWLYFDALECLPEENKDTLTEENCSPKHCRYDGQIAVFGNELQVKLSQQKYFLVGAGAIGCELLKNFAMIGLGCGQGGDVAVTDMDTIEKSNLNRQFLFRPWDVTKMKSDTAAAAVKEMNPSIHITSHQDRVGPDTERIYDDDFFENLDGVANALDNVDARMYMDRRCVYYRKPLLESGTLGTKGNIQVVIPFLTESYSSSQDPPEKSIPICTLKNFPNAIEHTLQWARDEFEGLFKQPAENVNQYITDAKF
;
A
#
# COMPACT_ATOMS: atom_id res chain seq x y z
N GLU A 1 45.71 24.04 -34.44
CA GLU A 1 46.30 25.09 -33.60
C GLU A 1 45.81 24.83 -32.19
N GLU A 2 46.54 24.49 -31.12
CA GLU A 2 47.95 24.26 -30.72
C GLU A 2 47.81 23.34 -29.46
N THR A 3 48.44 22.14 -29.38
CA THR A 3 49.64 21.78 -28.55
C THR A 3 49.69 22.41 -27.14
N ALA A 4 50.00 21.77 -25.99
CA ALA A 4 50.83 20.60 -25.58
C ALA A 4 50.48 20.27 -24.08
N ALA A 5 50.41 19.04 -23.56
CA ALA A 5 51.44 18.02 -23.20
C ALA A 5 52.41 18.36 -22.04
N ALA A 6 52.38 17.55 -20.95
CA ALA A 6 53.49 16.99 -20.13
C ALA A 6 53.03 16.70 -18.65
N GLN A 7 52.92 15.42 -18.22
CA GLN A 7 53.89 14.63 -17.39
C GLN A 7 54.01 15.11 -15.92
N SER A 8 54.14 14.32 -14.85
CA SER A 8 54.38 12.89 -14.56
C SER A 8 54.44 12.73 -13.03
N GLY A 9 54.19 11.54 -12.45
CA GLY A 9 54.66 11.25 -11.08
C GLY A 9 53.99 10.07 -10.36
N ASP A 10 54.45 8.85 -10.65
CA ASP A 10 54.27 7.65 -9.83
C ASP A 10 55.00 7.75 -8.47
N SER A 11 54.45 7.17 -7.41
CA SER A 11 55.22 6.32 -6.48
C SER A 11 54.32 5.40 -5.66
N ALA A 12 54.63 4.10 -5.75
CA ALA A 12 54.10 3.02 -4.92
C ALA A 12 55.11 2.66 -3.82
N ALA A 13 54.62 2.25 -2.64
CA ALA A 13 55.25 1.35 -1.65
C ALA A 13 54.44 1.42 -0.35
N ALA A 14 54.27 0.41 0.50
CA ALA A 14 54.45 -1.03 0.48
C ALA A 14 53.83 -1.52 1.79
N ALA A 15 53.24 -2.71 1.78
CA ALA A 15 52.68 -3.38 2.94
C ALA A 15 53.75 -3.93 3.89
N ALA A 16 53.47 -3.95 5.19
CA ALA A 16 54.10 -4.86 6.14
C ALA A 16 53.12 -5.24 7.27
N ALA A 17 53.04 -6.55 7.52
CA ALA A 17 52.13 -7.22 8.43
C ALA A 17 52.60 -7.20 9.90
N ALA A 18 51.64 -7.26 10.83
CA ALA A 18 51.83 -7.87 12.15
C ALA A 18 50.48 -8.36 12.71
N GLY A 19 50.45 -9.61 13.17
CA GLY A 19 49.30 -10.32 13.74
C GLY A 19 49.02 -9.99 15.22
N PRO A 20 48.15 -10.79 15.87
CA PRO A 20 47.14 -10.28 16.80
C PRO A 20 47.50 -10.48 18.29
N ASP A 21 46.95 -9.64 19.17
CA ASP A 21 46.94 -9.91 20.61
C ASP A 21 45.60 -9.52 21.28
N THR A 22 44.92 -10.58 21.75
CA THR A 22 44.18 -10.72 23.00
C THR A 22 43.18 -9.64 23.44
N ALA A 23 41.90 -9.96 23.28
CA ALA A 23 40.79 -9.37 24.01
C ALA A 23 40.85 -9.76 25.51
N SER A 24 40.81 -8.78 26.41
CA SER A 24 40.52 -9.00 27.84
C SER A 24 39.13 -8.48 28.19
N LEU A 25 38.28 -9.41 28.60
CA LEU A 25 37.02 -9.19 29.32
C LEU A 25 37.25 -8.34 30.57
N MET A 26 36.42 -7.31 30.77
CA MET A 26 36.23 -6.67 32.08
C MET A 26 34.74 -6.70 32.41
N SER A 27 34.40 -7.66 33.27
CA SER A 27 33.17 -7.76 34.04
C SER A 27 33.08 -6.63 35.06
N SER A 28 31.93 -5.97 35.16
CA SER A 28 31.59 -5.14 36.31
C SER A 28 30.39 -5.74 37.04
N SER A 29 30.68 -6.39 38.16
CA SER A 29 29.73 -6.77 39.21
C SER A 29 29.95 -5.89 40.45
N PRO A 30 28.96 -5.80 41.35
CA PRO A 30 28.55 -4.53 41.95
C PRO A 30 29.13 -4.25 43.34
N LEU A 31 29.22 -2.97 43.67
CA LEU A 31 29.60 -2.49 45.00
C LEU A 31 28.44 -2.59 46.00
N SER A 32 28.57 -3.57 46.87
CA SER A 32 27.85 -3.77 48.13
C SER A 32 27.85 -2.52 49.04
N LYS A 33 26.69 -2.15 49.59
CA LYS A 33 26.59 -1.41 50.85
C LYS A 33 25.63 -2.09 51.83
N LYS A 34 26.11 -2.12 53.08
CA LYS A 34 25.66 -2.92 54.22
C LYS A 34 24.32 -2.48 54.82
N ARG A 35 23.58 -3.52 55.22
CA ARG A 35 22.56 -3.65 56.29
C ARG A 35 22.52 -2.56 57.38
N ARG A 36 21.29 -2.21 57.78
CA ARG A 36 20.90 -2.07 59.19
C ARG A 36 19.58 -2.81 59.44
N LEU A 37 19.56 -3.59 60.51
CA LEU A 37 18.49 -4.45 60.99
C LEU A 37 17.41 -3.64 61.71
N GLY A 38 16.16 -4.08 61.59
CA GLY A 38 15.02 -3.71 62.43
C GLY A 38 13.90 -4.71 62.23
N GLU A 39 13.78 -5.67 63.16
CA GLU A 39 12.72 -6.68 63.24
C GLU A 39 11.39 -6.05 63.68
N SER A 40 10.26 -6.53 63.15
CA SER A 40 9.09 -6.94 63.95
C SER A 40 8.02 -7.61 63.08
N GLU A 41 7.56 -8.78 63.54
CA GLU A 41 6.59 -9.70 62.94
C GLU A 41 5.12 -9.24 62.99
N SER A 42 4.28 -9.73 62.06
CA SER A 42 2.97 -10.40 62.27
C SER A 42 2.27 -10.60 60.90
N LYS A 43 2.03 -11.83 60.41
CA LYS A 43 0.81 -12.69 60.58
C LYS A 43 -0.49 -11.89 60.37
N THR A 44 -1.47 -12.22 59.52
CA THR A 44 -1.98 -13.48 58.94
C THR A 44 -3.23 -13.19 58.06
N GLY A 45 -3.56 -14.08 57.11
CA GLY A 45 -4.93 -14.37 56.60
C GLY A 45 -5.41 -13.52 55.41
N SER A 46 -5.52 -14.01 54.16
CA SER A 46 -6.34 -15.11 53.63
C SER A 46 -7.83 -15.01 53.95
N ASN A 47 -8.66 -14.58 53.00
CA ASN A 47 -9.51 -15.49 52.23
C ASN A 47 -10.41 -14.78 51.22
N CYS A 48 -10.43 -15.34 50.01
CA CYS A 48 -11.49 -15.20 49.02
C CYS A 48 -12.81 -15.77 49.54
N SER A 49 -13.93 -15.26 49.03
CA SER A 49 -15.09 -16.11 48.76
C SER A 49 -15.96 -15.54 47.65
N SER A 50 -16.14 -16.40 46.66
CA SER A 50 -17.00 -16.35 45.50
C SER A 50 -18.47 -16.63 45.84
N GLY A 51 -19.34 -16.32 44.87
CA GLY A 51 -20.58 -17.06 44.64
C GLY A 51 -21.84 -16.19 44.56
N LYS A 52 -22.49 -16.14 43.39
CA LYS A 52 -23.48 -17.15 42.99
C LYS A 52 -24.14 -16.80 41.66
N SER A 53 -24.22 -17.82 40.83
CA SER A 53 -25.00 -17.96 39.61
C SER A 53 -26.49 -18.15 39.89
N VAL A 54 -27.36 -17.65 38.99
CA VAL A 54 -28.72 -18.16 38.78
C VAL A 54 -28.97 -18.30 37.27
N GLN A 55 -29.36 -19.50 36.86
CA GLN A 55 -29.82 -19.89 35.52
C GLN A 55 -31.32 -19.61 35.36
N THR A 56 -31.72 -19.16 34.18
CA THR A 56 -33.07 -19.38 33.63
C THR A 56 -32.98 -19.58 32.11
N ASP A 57 -33.52 -20.69 31.64
CA ASP A 57 -33.68 -21.08 30.23
C ASP A 57 -34.73 -20.24 29.50
N LEU A 58 -34.42 -19.76 28.29
CA LEU A 58 -35.38 -19.52 27.20
C LEU A 58 -34.67 -19.72 25.84
N ARG A 59 -35.35 -20.44 24.94
CA ARG A 59 -34.93 -20.73 23.56
C ARG A 59 -35.17 -19.52 22.65
N GLU A 60 -34.11 -18.93 22.10
CA GLU A 60 -34.14 -18.02 20.94
C GLU A 60 -32.85 -18.19 20.12
N ALA A 61 -32.97 -18.01 18.80
CA ALA A 61 -31.89 -18.13 17.81
C ALA A 61 -30.71 -17.18 18.11
N PRO A 62 -29.46 -17.49 17.74
CA PRO A 62 -28.32 -16.68 18.11
C PRO A 62 -28.36 -15.34 17.35
N ALA A 63 -28.78 -14.29 18.07
CA ALA A 63 -28.60 -12.92 17.64
C ALA A 63 -27.09 -12.59 17.66
N ASN A 64 -26.58 -12.11 16.52
CA ASN A 64 -25.23 -11.56 16.39
C ASN A 64 -24.99 -10.49 17.47
N GLY A 65 -24.15 -10.83 18.44
CA GLY A 65 -23.74 -9.94 19.52
C GLY A 65 -22.73 -8.90 19.01
N MET A 66 -23.23 -7.84 18.39
CA MET A 66 -22.53 -6.55 18.38
C MET A 66 -23.46 -5.52 19.02
N ALA A 67 -23.04 -5.01 20.18
CA ALA A 67 -23.73 -3.94 20.87
C ALA A 67 -23.76 -2.70 19.97
N LYS A 68 -24.95 -2.31 19.50
CA LYS A 68 -25.21 -0.94 19.03
C LYS A 68 -25.28 -0.03 20.26
N ASN A 69 -24.14 0.42 20.75
CA ASN A 69 -24.06 1.51 21.72
C ASN A 69 -23.23 2.64 21.11
N GLY A 70 -23.90 3.75 20.79
CA GLY A 70 -23.29 4.98 20.26
C GLY A 70 -24.30 5.76 19.41
N SER A 71 -24.91 6.78 20.02
CA SER A 71 -25.67 7.82 19.33
C SER A 71 -24.68 8.88 18.82
N GLU A 72 -24.87 9.33 17.56
CA GLU A 72 -23.86 9.91 16.66
C GLU A 72 -22.91 8.86 16.06
N ALA A 73 -22.60 8.97 14.77
CA ALA A 73 -21.87 7.98 13.98
C ALA A 73 -20.40 7.90 14.41
N ASP A 74 -20.13 7.23 15.53
CA ASP A 74 -18.77 7.01 16.02
C ASP A 74 -18.07 5.95 15.17
N ILE A 75 -16.84 6.26 14.74
CA ILE A 75 -15.99 5.35 13.97
C ILE A 75 -15.55 4.20 14.88
N ASP A 76 -15.68 2.95 14.41
CA ASP A 76 -15.17 1.78 15.12
C ASP A 76 -13.63 1.74 15.09
N GLU A 77 -13.00 2.37 16.09
CA GLU A 77 -11.54 2.40 16.22
C GLU A 77 -10.92 0.99 16.36
N GLY A 78 -11.68 -0.01 16.83
CA GLY A 78 -11.21 -1.38 16.93
C GLY A 78 -11.03 -2.06 15.58
N LEU A 79 -11.88 -1.73 14.59
CA LEU A 79 -11.75 -2.20 13.21
C LEU A 79 -10.77 -1.34 12.40
N TYR A 80 -10.96 -0.02 12.43
CA TYR A 80 -10.22 0.93 11.60
C TYR A 80 -8.90 1.44 12.22
N SER A 81 -8.45 0.87 13.34
CA SER A 81 -7.28 1.34 14.11
C SER A 81 -6.09 1.74 13.24
N ARG A 82 -5.64 0.83 12.35
CA ARG A 82 -4.45 1.08 11.52
C ARG A 82 -4.70 2.08 10.40
N GLN A 83 -5.91 2.11 9.85
CA GLN A 83 -6.29 3.06 8.80
C GLN A 83 -6.48 4.49 9.37
N LEU A 84 -6.94 4.62 10.62
CA LEU A 84 -7.07 5.91 11.30
C LEU A 84 -5.71 6.62 11.45
N TYR A 85 -4.62 5.89 11.66
CA TYR A 85 -3.28 6.50 11.69
C TYR A 85 -2.81 7.03 10.33
N VAL A 86 -3.45 6.62 9.24
CA VAL A 86 -3.14 7.07 7.87
C VAL A 86 -4.06 8.21 7.47
N LEU A 87 -5.37 8.04 7.66
CA LEU A 87 -6.38 8.98 7.18
C LEU A 87 -6.76 10.03 8.23
N GLY A 88 -6.78 9.66 9.51
CA GLY A 88 -7.34 10.47 10.58
C GLY A 88 -8.88 10.41 10.65
N HIS A 89 -9.42 10.76 11.81
CA HIS A 89 -10.86 10.69 12.09
C HIS A 89 -11.69 11.60 11.17
N GLU A 90 -11.21 12.79 10.83
CA GLU A 90 -11.97 13.73 10.00
C GLU A 90 -12.18 13.19 8.57
N ALA A 91 -11.13 12.66 7.95
CA ALA A 91 -11.21 12.03 6.63
C ALA A 91 -12.18 10.83 6.65
N MET A 92 -12.10 9.98 7.67
CA MET A 92 -13.00 8.84 7.85
C MET A 92 -14.47 9.27 8.00
N LYS A 93 -14.76 10.33 8.77
CA LYS A 93 -16.13 10.86 8.90
C LYS A 93 -16.68 11.35 7.57
N ARG A 94 -15.85 11.96 6.71
CA ARG A 94 -16.27 12.37 5.35
C ARG A 94 -16.56 11.14 4.48
N MET A 95 -15.70 10.13 4.53
CA MET A 95 -15.89 8.87 3.79
C MET A 95 -17.19 8.14 4.17
N GLN A 96 -17.53 8.08 5.46
CA GLN A 96 -18.78 7.48 5.95
C GLN A 96 -20.06 8.17 5.47
N ASN A 97 -19.94 9.33 4.81
CA ASN A 97 -21.05 10.05 4.20
C ASN A 97 -21.09 9.96 2.67
N ALA A 98 -20.12 9.28 2.03
CA ALA A 98 -20.00 9.17 0.58
C ALA A 98 -20.51 7.83 0.04
N ASN A 99 -21.50 7.87 -0.84
CA ASN A 99 -21.98 6.76 -1.66
C ASN A 99 -21.10 6.65 -2.91
N ILE A 100 -20.63 5.44 -3.21
CA ILE A 100 -19.72 5.18 -4.33
C ILE A 100 -20.36 4.22 -5.33
N LEU A 101 -20.25 4.51 -6.62
CA LEU A 101 -20.60 3.60 -7.70
C LEU A 101 -19.33 3.01 -8.30
N VAL A 102 -19.29 1.68 -8.49
CA VAL A 102 -18.24 0.99 -9.25
C VAL A 102 -18.87 0.26 -10.43
N SER A 103 -18.57 0.71 -11.64
CA SER A 103 -19.09 0.15 -12.89
C SER A 103 -18.04 -0.71 -13.61
N GLY A 104 -18.43 -1.93 -13.97
CA GLY A 104 -17.58 -2.99 -14.53
C GLY A 104 -17.01 -3.86 -13.41
N LEU A 105 -17.41 -5.14 -13.32
CA LEU A 105 -17.04 -6.07 -12.23
C LEU A 105 -16.18 -7.25 -12.73
N ARG A 106 -15.24 -6.95 -13.63
CA ARG A 106 -14.06 -7.78 -13.92
C ARG A 106 -13.03 -7.68 -12.78
N GLY A 107 -11.83 -8.23 -12.96
CA GLY A 107 -10.77 -8.21 -11.94
C GLY A 107 -10.44 -6.82 -11.39
N LEU A 108 -10.31 -5.82 -12.26
CA LEU A 108 -10.02 -4.45 -11.84
C LEU A 108 -11.14 -3.87 -10.96
N GLY A 109 -12.39 -4.01 -11.40
CA GLY A 109 -13.55 -3.49 -10.68
C GLY A 109 -13.76 -4.14 -9.31
N VAL A 110 -13.61 -5.46 -9.21
CA VAL A 110 -13.75 -6.16 -7.92
C VAL A 110 -12.62 -5.78 -6.94
N GLU A 111 -11.40 -5.56 -7.43
CA GLU A 111 -10.28 -5.08 -6.62
C GLU A 111 -10.54 -3.67 -6.07
N ILE A 112 -11.02 -2.76 -6.93
CA ILE A 112 -11.39 -1.40 -6.52
C ILE A 112 -12.51 -1.44 -5.48
N ALA A 113 -13.58 -2.21 -5.74
CA ALA A 113 -14.70 -2.35 -4.83
C ALA A 113 -14.27 -2.93 -3.48
N LYS A 114 -13.44 -3.99 -3.46
CA LYS A 114 -12.88 -4.58 -2.23
C LYS A 114 -12.24 -3.51 -1.35
N ASN A 115 -11.32 -2.72 -1.91
CA ASN A 115 -10.55 -1.73 -1.16
C ASN A 115 -11.43 -0.56 -0.68
N ILE A 116 -12.42 -0.13 -1.46
CA ILE A 116 -13.38 0.92 -1.06
C ILE A 116 -14.28 0.44 0.09
N ILE A 117 -14.76 -0.81 0.03
CA ILE A 117 -15.59 -1.41 1.07
C ILE A 117 -14.81 -1.53 2.38
N LEU A 118 -13.58 -2.05 2.32
CA LEU A 118 -12.70 -2.12 3.49
C LEU A 118 -12.32 -0.74 4.03
N GLY A 119 -12.26 0.26 3.14
CA GLY A 119 -12.03 1.66 3.48
C GLY A 119 -13.14 2.30 4.33
N GLY A 120 -14.35 1.73 4.37
CA GLY A 120 -15.41 2.22 5.26
C GLY A 120 -16.16 3.45 4.74
N VAL A 121 -16.50 3.46 3.46
CA VAL A 121 -17.41 4.47 2.87
C VAL A 121 -18.86 4.27 3.29
N LYS A 122 -19.78 5.18 2.94
CA LYS A 122 -21.20 5.06 3.32
C LYS A 122 -21.88 3.82 2.73
N SER A 123 -21.70 3.60 1.43
CA SER A 123 -22.25 2.46 0.69
C SER A 123 -21.53 2.31 -0.64
N VAL A 124 -21.52 1.09 -1.17
CA VAL A 124 -21.00 0.79 -2.51
C VAL A 124 -22.09 0.17 -3.37
N THR A 125 -22.36 0.76 -4.53
CA THR A 125 -23.17 0.12 -5.56
C THR A 125 -22.24 -0.43 -6.63
N ILE A 126 -22.33 -1.73 -6.91
CA ILE A 126 -21.61 -2.40 -7.98
C ILE A 126 -22.51 -2.56 -9.20
N HIS A 127 -22.01 -2.22 -10.39
CA HIS A 127 -22.77 -2.26 -11.63
C HIS A 127 -22.05 -3.05 -12.72
N ASP A 128 -22.75 -3.98 -13.37
CA ASP A 128 -22.26 -4.65 -14.58
C ASP A 128 -23.44 -5.14 -15.41
N GLN A 129 -23.33 -5.06 -16.73
CA GLN A 129 -24.31 -5.60 -17.68
C GLN A 129 -23.85 -6.91 -18.33
N GLY A 130 -22.55 -7.21 -18.24
CA GLY A 130 -21.97 -8.43 -18.80
C GLY A 130 -22.16 -9.66 -17.92
N THR A 131 -22.01 -10.81 -18.55
CA THR A 131 -21.98 -12.11 -17.88
C THR A 131 -20.56 -12.52 -17.52
N ALA A 132 -20.41 -13.41 -16.54
CA ALA A 132 -19.13 -14.00 -16.18
C ALA A 132 -18.62 -14.92 -17.31
N GLU A 133 -17.43 -14.62 -17.81
CA GLU A 133 -16.71 -15.38 -18.85
C GLU A 133 -15.45 -16.04 -18.29
N TRP A 134 -14.91 -17.03 -19.02
CA TRP A 134 -13.70 -17.74 -18.61
C TRP A 134 -12.49 -16.83 -18.35
N SER A 135 -12.30 -15.82 -19.19
CA SER A 135 -11.22 -14.84 -19.08
C SER A 135 -11.33 -13.99 -17.81
N ASP A 136 -12.55 -13.77 -17.29
CA ASP A 136 -12.75 -12.95 -16.08
C ASP A 136 -12.16 -13.65 -14.83
N LEU A 137 -12.15 -14.99 -14.80
CA LEU A 137 -11.65 -15.76 -13.65
C LEU A 137 -10.12 -15.69 -13.48
N SER A 138 -9.39 -15.11 -14.44
CA SER A 138 -7.94 -14.91 -14.37
C SER A 138 -7.54 -13.86 -13.33
N SER A 139 -8.50 -13.06 -12.88
CA SER A 139 -8.26 -11.99 -11.91
C SER A 139 -9.43 -11.68 -10.99
N GLN A 140 -10.66 -12.09 -11.33
CA GLN A 140 -11.85 -11.88 -10.51
C GLN A 140 -11.99 -13.00 -9.46
N PHE A 141 -11.42 -12.76 -8.28
CA PHE A 141 -11.30 -13.72 -7.17
C PHE A 141 -12.61 -14.07 -6.43
N TYR A 142 -13.75 -13.49 -6.79
CA TYR A 142 -15.09 -13.79 -6.30
C TYR A 142 -15.99 -14.52 -7.30
N LEU A 143 -15.64 -14.55 -8.57
CA LEU A 143 -16.29 -15.48 -9.51
C LEU A 143 -15.82 -16.91 -9.24
N ARG A 144 -16.74 -17.86 -9.38
CA ARG A 144 -16.46 -19.30 -9.39
C ARG A 144 -16.77 -19.86 -10.77
N GLU A 145 -16.24 -21.04 -11.10
CA GLU A 145 -16.53 -21.68 -12.40
C GLU A 145 -18.03 -21.99 -12.56
N GLU A 146 -18.74 -22.24 -11.45
CA GLU A 146 -20.20 -22.41 -11.42
C GLU A 146 -21.01 -21.12 -11.66
N ASP A 147 -20.34 -19.96 -11.72
CA ASP A 147 -20.96 -18.66 -11.96
C ASP A 147 -20.90 -18.22 -13.43
N LEU A 148 -20.21 -18.97 -14.29
CA LEU A 148 -20.12 -18.68 -15.71
C LEU A 148 -21.52 -18.50 -16.34
N GLY A 149 -21.68 -17.41 -17.10
CA GLY A 149 -22.95 -17.02 -17.71
C GLY A 149 -23.91 -16.23 -16.81
N LYS A 150 -23.66 -16.12 -15.50
CA LYS A 150 -24.44 -15.24 -14.59
C LYS A 150 -23.92 -13.81 -14.67
N ASN A 151 -24.71 -12.83 -14.21
CA ASN A 151 -24.26 -11.45 -14.12
C ASN A 151 -23.16 -11.28 -13.05
N ARG A 152 -22.08 -10.59 -13.41
CA ARG A 152 -20.90 -10.43 -12.54
C ARG A 152 -21.18 -9.63 -11.27
N ALA A 153 -21.99 -8.58 -11.35
CA ALA A 153 -22.33 -7.75 -10.20
C ALA A 153 -23.22 -8.51 -9.21
N GLU A 154 -24.23 -9.22 -9.69
CA GLU A 154 -25.15 -10.00 -8.84
C GLU A 154 -24.42 -11.10 -8.06
N VAL A 155 -23.57 -11.89 -8.72
CA VAL A 155 -22.79 -12.98 -8.09
C VAL A 155 -21.78 -12.44 -7.07
N SER A 156 -21.15 -11.30 -7.35
CA SER A 156 -20.10 -10.75 -6.51
C SER A 156 -20.64 -10.00 -5.29
N GLN A 157 -21.89 -9.54 -5.34
CA GLN A 157 -22.51 -8.70 -4.31
C GLN A 157 -22.40 -9.30 -2.91
N THR A 158 -22.75 -10.58 -2.76
CA THR A 158 -22.80 -11.22 -1.44
C THR A 158 -21.41 -11.30 -0.81
N ARG A 159 -20.40 -11.70 -1.60
CA ARG A 159 -19.01 -11.84 -1.13
C ARG A 159 -18.36 -10.49 -0.81
N LEU A 160 -18.71 -9.45 -1.58
CA LEU A 160 -18.27 -8.08 -1.30
C LEU A 160 -18.94 -7.51 -0.04
N ALA A 161 -20.23 -7.77 0.17
CA ALA A 161 -20.97 -7.31 1.35
C ALA A 161 -20.43 -7.90 2.67
N GLU A 162 -19.83 -9.08 2.63
CA GLU A 162 -19.23 -9.73 3.80
C GLU A 162 -17.92 -9.08 4.28
N LEU A 163 -17.26 -8.27 3.45
CA LEU A 163 -15.97 -7.65 3.78
C LEU A 163 -16.09 -6.66 4.94
N ASN A 164 -17.18 -5.89 4.98
CA ASN A 164 -17.35 -4.84 5.97
C ASN A 164 -18.83 -4.67 6.33
N SER A 165 -19.20 -5.04 7.56
CA SER A 165 -20.57 -4.94 8.08
C SER A 165 -21.11 -3.50 8.17
N TYR A 166 -20.23 -2.49 8.09
CA TYR A 166 -20.63 -1.08 8.10
C TYR A 166 -20.95 -0.53 6.71
N VAL A 167 -20.56 -1.24 5.64
CA VAL A 167 -20.70 -0.74 4.26
C VAL A 167 -21.70 -1.63 3.50
N PRO A 168 -22.96 -1.21 3.34
CA PRO A 168 -23.90 -1.95 2.51
C PRO A 168 -23.44 -1.95 1.05
N VAL A 169 -23.54 -3.11 0.42
CA VAL A 169 -23.21 -3.32 -1.00
C VAL A 169 -24.47 -3.72 -1.76
N THR A 170 -24.78 -3.03 -2.86
CA THR A 170 -25.92 -3.33 -3.73
C THR A 170 -25.47 -3.59 -5.16
N ALA A 171 -26.13 -4.50 -5.87
CA ALA A 171 -25.89 -4.73 -7.29
C ALA A 171 -26.92 -3.98 -8.14
N TYR A 172 -26.47 -3.48 -9.30
CA TYR A 172 -27.32 -2.85 -10.31
C TYR A 172 -26.95 -3.36 -11.70
N THR A 173 -27.95 -3.71 -12.50
CA THR A 173 -27.78 -4.30 -13.84
C THR A 173 -28.44 -3.48 -14.95
N GLY A 174 -29.06 -2.35 -14.58
CA GLY A 174 -29.74 -1.45 -15.51
C GLY A 174 -28.80 -0.45 -16.19
N PRO A 175 -29.34 0.45 -17.02
CA PRO A 175 -28.56 1.53 -17.63
C PRO A 175 -28.14 2.58 -16.59
N LEU A 176 -26.96 3.18 -16.80
CA LEU A 176 -26.43 4.28 -15.98
C LEU A 176 -27.06 5.63 -16.40
N SER A 177 -28.33 5.83 -16.05
CA SER A 177 -29.02 7.10 -16.30
C SER A 177 -28.47 8.23 -15.43
N GLU A 178 -28.63 9.47 -15.87
CA GLU A 178 -28.22 10.67 -15.13
C GLU A 178 -28.89 10.74 -13.74
N ASP A 179 -30.19 10.43 -13.66
CA ASP A 179 -30.92 10.35 -12.38
C ASP A 179 -30.34 9.31 -11.43
N PHE A 180 -29.83 8.19 -11.96
CA PHE A 180 -29.18 7.17 -11.15
C PHE A 180 -27.81 7.65 -10.65
N LEU A 181 -27.02 8.29 -11.51
CA LEU A 181 -25.69 8.81 -11.19
C LEU A 181 -25.72 9.89 -10.10
N ASN A 182 -26.79 10.70 -10.04
CA ASN A 182 -27.01 11.73 -9.00
C ASN A 182 -27.04 11.20 -7.56
N ASN A 183 -27.16 9.89 -7.35
CA ASN A 183 -27.17 9.30 -6.02
C ASN A 183 -25.76 9.10 -5.40
N PHE A 184 -24.70 9.34 -6.19
CA PHE A 184 -23.32 9.03 -5.83
C PHE A 184 -22.46 10.29 -5.69
N GLN A 185 -21.49 10.24 -4.77
CA GLN A 185 -20.48 11.28 -4.63
C GLN A 185 -19.26 11.00 -5.50
N VAL A 186 -18.96 9.71 -5.72
CA VAL A 186 -17.87 9.26 -6.59
C VAL A 186 -18.37 8.15 -7.50
N VAL A 187 -18.03 8.23 -8.78
CA VAL A 187 -18.30 7.22 -9.80
C VAL A 187 -16.98 6.68 -10.31
N VAL A 188 -16.83 5.35 -10.29
CA VAL A 188 -15.70 4.63 -10.87
C VAL A 188 -16.18 3.91 -12.12
N LEU A 189 -15.51 4.15 -13.25
CA LEU A 189 -15.75 3.44 -14.51
C LEU A 189 -14.55 2.53 -14.82
N THR A 190 -14.82 1.26 -15.05
CA THR A 190 -13.84 0.30 -15.55
C THR A 190 -14.41 -0.48 -16.72
N ASN A 191 -13.55 -0.80 -17.69
CA ASN A 191 -13.92 -1.54 -18.91
C ASN A 191 -15.12 -0.94 -19.65
N CYS A 192 -15.26 0.39 -19.62
CA CYS A 192 -16.35 1.13 -20.22
C CYS A 192 -15.90 1.68 -21.60
N PRO A 193 -16.72 1.62 -22.66
CA PRO A 193 -16.39 2.25 -23.94
C PRO A 193 -16.19 3.76 -23.80
N LEU A 194 -15.22 4.34 -24.53
CA LEU A 194 -14.87 5.76 -24.44
C LEU A 194 -16.07 6.70 -24.66
N GLU A 195 -16.99 6.36 -25.57
CA GLU A 195 -18.20 7.15 -25.84
C GLU A 195 -19.10 7.28 -24.59
N GLU A 196 -19.24 6.18 -23.85
CA GLU A 196 -20.02 6.15 -22.61
C GLU A 196 -19.24 6.81 -21.46
N GLN A 197 -17.90 6.65 -21.40
CA GLN A 197 -17.05 7.39 -20.47
C GLN A 197 -17.20 8.91 -20.65
N LEU A 198 -17.21 9.40 -21.89
CA LEU A 198 -17.40 10.81 -22.22
C LEU A 198 -18.77 11.32 -21.77
N ARG A 199 -19.84 10.57 -22.05
CA ARG A 199 -21.21 10.92 -21.62
C ARG A 199 -21.32 11.05 -20.10
N ILE A 200 -20.82 10.04 -19.39
CA ILE A 200 -20.86 10.01 -17.91
C ILE A 200 -19.95 11.10 -17.33
N SER A 201 -18.76 11.31 -17.91
CA SER A 201 -17.82 12.31 -17.43
C SER A 201 -18.35 13.74 -17.59
N ASP A 202 -18.93 14.08 -18.74
CA ASP A 202 -19.51 15.41 -18.97
C ASP A 202 -20.62 15.69 -17.92
N PHE A 203 -21.47 14.70 -17.65
CA PHE A 203 -22.49 14.80 -16.61
C PHE A 203 -21.88 14.96 -15.22
N CYS A 204 -20.99 14.05 -14.81
CA CYS A 204 -20.37 14.06 -13.49
C CYS A 204 -19.63 15.38 -13.21
N HIS A 205 -18.85 15.88 -14.17
CA HIS A 205 -18.15 17.15 -14.07
C HIS A 205 -19.12 18.32 -13.85
N SER A 206 -20.22 18.36 -14.60
CA SER A 206 -21.25 19.42 -14.48
C SER A 206 -22.00 19.40 -13.14
N GLN A 207 -22.18 18.21 -12.55
CA GLN A 207 -22.88 18.02 -11.27
C GLN A 207 -21.93 17.98 -10.07
N ASN A 208 -20.62 18.21 -10.27
CA ASN A 208 -19.59 18.11 -9.24
C ASN A 208 -19.55 16.71 -8.56
N ILE A 209 -19.88 15.67 -9.31
CA ILE A 209 -19.70 14.26 -8.94
C ILE A 209 -18.28 13.87 -9.32
N LYS A 210 -17.54 13.26 -8.40
CA LYS A 210 -16.14 12.91 -8.64
C LYS A 210 -16.05 11.68 -9.54
N LEU A 211 -15.15 11.69 -10.52
CA LEU A 211 -14.98 10.61 -11.47
C LEU A 211 -13.58 10.00 -11.36
N VAL A 212 -13.53 8.67 -11.38
CA VAL A 212 -12.32 7.88 -11.58
C VAL A 212 -12.58 6.93 -12.75
N VAL A 213 -11.68 6.89 -13.73
CA VAL A 213 -11.73 5.93 -14.84
C VAL A 213 -10.46 5.10 -14.82
N ALA A 214 -10.57 3.78 -14.85
CA ALA A 214 -9.42 2.90 -14.83
C ALA A 214 -9.61 1.71 -15.78
N ASP A 215 -8.58 1.38 -16.55
CA ASP A 215 -8.58 0.20 -17.42
C ASP A 215 -7.24 -0.52 -17.36
N THR A 216 -7.29 -1.84 -17.47
CA THR A 216 -6.13 -2.72 -17.59
C THR A 216 -6.25 -3.53 -18.89
N LYS A 217 -5.11 -3.72 -19.56
CA LYS A 217 -4.96 -4.41 -20.86
C LYS A 217 -3.66 -5.19 -20.84
N GLY A 218 -3.71 -6.44 -20.39
CA GLY A 218 -2.52 -7.26 -20.16
C GLY A 218 -1.54 -6.56 -19.21
N LEU A 219 -0.32 -6.27 -19.67
CA LEU A 219 0.71 -5.59 -18.89
C LEU A 219 0.57 -4.06 -18.84
N PHE A 220 -0.46 -3.49 -19.45
CA PHE A 220 -0.71 -2.05 -19.50
C PHE A 220 -1.87 -1.64 -18.58
N GLY A 221 -1.78 -0.47 -17.99
CA GLY A 221 -2.83 0.13 -17.17
C GLY A 221 -2.96 1.64 -17.42
N GLN A 222 -4.19 2.15 -17.30
CA GLN A 222 -4.47 3.58 -17.26
C GLN A 222 -5.36 3.91 -16.06
N LEU A 223 -5.20 5.13 -15.54
CA LEU A 223 -6.02 5.72 -14.49
C LEU A 223 -6.21 7.21 -14.77
N PHE A 224 -7.45 7.67 -14.78
CA PHE A 224 -7.84 9.06 -14.95
C PHE A 224 -8.68 9.54 -13.77
N CYS A 225 -8.43 10.75 -13.30
CA CYS A 225 -9.19 11.39 -12.22
C CYS A 225 -9.74 12.75 -12.67
N ASP A 226 -11.02 12.98 -12.38
CA ASP A 226 -11.68 14.27 -12.51
C ASP A 226 -12.52 14.56 -11.27
N PHE A 227 -11.99 15.40 -10.38
CA PHE A 227 -12.65 15.78 -9.14
C PHE A 227 -13.31 17.17 -9.22
N GLY A 228 -13.60 17.65 -10.42
CA GLY A 228 -14.21 18.94 -10.69
C GLY A 228 -13.27 20.12 -10.53
N GLU A 229 -13.74 21.32 -10.89
CA GLU A 229 -12.92 22.54 -10.97
C GLU A 229 -12.49 23.10 -9.60
N ASN A 230 -13.11 22.62 -8.51
CA ASN A 230 -13.03 23.24 -7.19
C ASN A 230 -12.80 22.20 -6.07
N MET A 231 -11.85 21.29 -6.25
CA MET A 231 -11.50 20.31 -5.23
C MET A 231 -10.61 20.94 -4.15
N VAL A 232 -10.99 20.77 -2.88
CA VAL A 232 -10.18 21.25 -1.73
C VAL A 232 -9.41 20.08 -1.15
N VAL A 233 -8.08 20.17 -1.19
CA VAL A 233 -7.16 19.21 -0.59
C VAL A 233 -6.59 19.84 0.68
N THR A 234 -6.95 19.28 1.83
CA THR A 234 -6.57 19.77 3.17
C THR A 234 -5.16 19.37 3.58
N ASP A 235 -4.65 18.29 3.01
CA ASP A 235 -3.33 17.74 3.28
C ASP A 235 -2.80 17.13 1.98
N THR A 236 -1.74 17.71 1.42
CA THR A 236 -1.24 17.34 0.09
C THR A 236 -0.23 16.19 0.12
N ASN A 237 0.40 15.90 1.25
CA ASN A 237 1.49 14.93 1.32
C ASN A 237 1.32 13.84 2.38
N GLY A 238 0.39 14.01 3.33
CA GLY A 238 0.14 13.00 4.36
C GLY A 238 1.15 12.97 5.49
N GLU A 239 2.20 13.78 5.42
CA GLU A 239 3.22 13.87 6.45
C GLU A 239 2.71 14.71 7.63
N GLN A 240 3.07 14.29 8.83
CA GLN A 240 2.74 15.04 10.04
C GLN A 240 3.40 16.43 9.99
N PRO A 241 2.71 17.49 10.46
CA PRO A 241 3.29 18.82 10.52
C PRO A 241 4.61 18.83 11.29
N LEU A 242 5.64 19.40 10.68
CA LEU A 242 6.96 19.52 11.31
C LEU A 242 6.94 20.54 12.44
N SER A 243 7.79 20.34 13.45
CA SER A 243 7.97 21.26 14.57
C SER A 243 9.45 21.43 14.91
N ALA A 244 9.84 22.65 15.27
CA ALA A 244 11.20 22.98 15.70
C ALA A 244 11.20 23.99 16.85
N MET A 245 12.24 23.94 17.68
CA MET A 245 12.45 24.91 18.75
C MET A 245 13.24 26.12 18.22
N VAL A 246 12.80 27.31 18.62
CA VAL A 246 13.38 28.59 18.21
C VAL A 246 14.53 28.97 19.15
N SER A 247 15.65 29.39 18.55
CA SER A 247 16.84 29.92 19.22
C SER A 247 16.88 31.45 19.20
N MET A 248 16.56 32.06 18.05
CA MET A 248 16.57 33.51 17.87
C MET A 248 15.55 33.93 16.81
N ILE A 249 14.93 35.11 17.00
CA ILE A 249 14.16 35.80 15.96
C ILE A 249 14.69 37.22 15.82
N THR A 250 15.08 37.61 14.60
CA THR A 250 15.52 38.98 14.31
C THR A 250 14.34 39.90 14.06
N LYS A 251 14.55 41.19 14.34
CA LYS A 251 13.60 42.26 14.03
C LYS A 251 13.99 42.90 12.71
N GLY A 252 13.21 42.64 11.67
CA GLY A 252 13.51 43.10 10.31
C GLY A 252 12.42 42.78 9.30
N CYS A 253 12.71 43.13 8.05
CA CYS A 253 11.86 42.87 6.89
C CYS A 253 12.73 42.28 5.76
N PRO A 254 12.76 40.95 5.59
CA PRO A 254 12.04 39.95 6.39
C PRO A 254 12.64 39.72 7.78
N GLY A 255 11.84 39.24 8.73
CA GLY A 255 12.36 38.71 10.00
C GLY A 255 13.02 37.34 9.78
N GLU A 256 14.10 37.05 10.48
CA GLU A 256 14.82 35.77 10.36
C GLU A 256 14.69 34.96 11.64
N VAL A 257 14.33 33.69 11.48
CA VAL A 257 14.20 32.73 12.57
C VAL A 257 15.37 31.75 12.49
N THR A 258 16.04 31.54 13.62
CA THR A 258 17.08 30.53 13.79
C THR A 258 16.57 29.46 14.75
N CYS A 259 16.61 28.20 14.34
CA CYS A 259 16.28 27.04 15.16
C CYS A 259 17.48 26.60 16.01
N LEU A 260 17.24 25.77 17.04
CA LEU A 260 18.33 25.18 17.83
C LEU A 260 19.25 24.28 16.98
N ASP A 261 20.56 24.41 17.19
CA ASP A 261 21.63 23.83 16.36
C ASP A 261 21.61 22.29 16.24
N GLU A 262 21.00 21.58 17.20
CA GLU A 262 20.99 20.12 17.24
C GLU A 262 19.89 19.49 16.35
N ALA A 263 18.94 20.28 15.84
CA ALA A 263 17.82 19.80 15.04
C ALA A 263 17.55 20.68 13.82
N ARG A 264 17.69 20.11 12.61
CA ARG A 264 17.25 20.77 11.37
C ARG A 264 15.73 20.96 11.41
N HIS A 265 15.24 22.10 10.91
CA HIS A 265 13.80 22.35 10.91
C HIS A 265 13.01 21.50 9.90
N GLY A 266 13.66 21.10 8.79
CA GLY A 266 13.03 20.25 7.76
C GLY A 266 11.97 20.91 6.89
N PHE A 267 11.55 22.16 7.20
CA PHE A 267 10.62 22.92 6.34
C PHE A 267 11.16 23.21 4.93
N GLU A 268 10.25 23.51 4.01
CA GLU A 268 10.50 23.93 2.64
C GLU A 268 10.04 25.38 2.39
N SER A 269 10.56 26.02 1.33
CA SER A 269 10.12 27.38 0.98
C SER A 269 8.69 27.35 0.43
N GLY A 270 7.83 28.24 0.93
CA GLY A 270 6.39 28.24 0.64
C GLY A 270 5.55 27.48 1.68
N ASP A 271 6.18 26.82 2.66
CA ASP A 271 5.47 26.32 3.84
C ASP A 271 4.89 27.47 4.67
N PHE A 272 3.83 27.16 5.42
CA PHE A 272 3.26 28.07 6.40
C PHE A 272 3.57 27.58 7.81
N VAL A 273 3.85 28.50 8.74
CA VAL A 273 4.16 28.16 10.13
C VAL A 273 3.41 29.05 11.11
N SER A 274 3.21 28.53 12.32
CA SER A 274 2.69 29.26 13.49
C SER A 274 3.68 29.15 14.64
N PHE A 275 3.63 30.10 15.58
CA PHE A 275 4.52 30.16 16.72
C PHE A 275 3.75 30.04 18.02
N LEU A 276 4.36 29.40 19.02
CA LEU A 276 3.89 29.32 20.40
C LEU A 276 5.06 29.55 21.35
N GLU A 277 4.77 30.01 22.56
CA GLU A 277 5.76 30.16 23.65
C GLU A 277 6.96 31.08 23.33
N VAL A 278 6.84 31.98 22.36
CA VAL A 278 7.86 33.00 22.06
C VAL A 278 7.80 34.09 23.13
N GLU A 279 8.88 34.27 23.90
CA GLU A 279 8.99 35.34 24.88
C GLU A 279 9.68 36.58 24.29
N GLY A 280 9.22 37.76 24.67
CA GLY A 280 9.69 39.04 24.14
C GLY A 280 8.89 39.51 22.93
N MET A 281 8.82 38.68 21.88
CA MET A 281 8.08 38.95 20.64
C MET A 281 6.71 38.26 20.63
N LYS A 282 5.83 38.64 21.57
CA LYS A 282 4.57 37.92 21.87
C LYS A 282 3.55 37.97 20.74
N GLU A 283 3.64 38.96 19.87
CA GLU A 283 2.76 39.15 18.71
C GLU A 283 2.74 37.89 17.83
N LEU A 284 3.89 37.24 17.66
CA LEU A 284 4.03 36.00 16.89
C LEU A 284 3.18 34.84 17.41
N ASN A 285 2.94 34.76 18.73
CA ASN A 285 2.19 33.65 19.34
C ASN A 285 0.70 33.66 18.97
N SER A 286 0.20 34.75 18.39
CA SER A 286 -1.20 34.93 18.02
C SER A 286 -1.36 35.33 16.55
N CYS A 287 -0.28 35.29 15.77
CA CYS A 287 -0.35 35.53 14.33
C CYS A 287 -1.02 34.36 13.61
N GLU A 288 -1.78 34.70 12.57
CA GLU A 288 -2.19 33.72 11.56
C GLU A 288 -0.96 33.05 10.92
N PRO A 289 -1.09 31.83 10.39
CA PRO A 289 0.02 31.12 9.76
C PRO A 289 0.73 31.98 8.71
N MET A 290 2.05 32.02 8.78
CA MET A 290 2.89 32.86 7.93
C MET A 290 3.69 32.02 6.94
N GLU A 291 3.72 32.44 5.67
CA GLU A 291 4.58 31.83 4.65
C GLU A 291 6.05 32.05 4.99
N ILE A 292 6.87 31.02 4.81
CA ILE A 292 8.30 31.05 5.07
C ILE A 292 9.14 30.93 3.80
N LYS A 293 10.38 31.41 3.88
CA LYS A 293 11.42 31.13 2.88
C LYS A 293 12.65 30.57 3.58
N VAL A 294 13.07 29.38 3.18
CA VAL A 294 14.21 28.68 3.77
C VAL A 294 15.51 29.40 3.36
N LEU A 295 16.36 29.70 4.34
CA LEU A 295 17.67 30.34 4.15
C LEU A 295 18.83 29.35 4.34
N GLY A 296 18.61 28.30 5.12
CA GLY A 296 19.56 27.22 5.39
C GLY A 296 18.89 26.08 6.17
N PRO A 297 19.64 25.07 6.62
CA PRO A 297 19.07 23.93 7.36
C PRO A 297 18.56 24.25 8.78
N TYR A 298 18.97 25.41 9.32
CA TYR A 298 18.62 25.87 10.68
C TYR A 298 17.97 27.26 10.68
N THR A 299 17.80 27.88 9.50
CA THR A 299 17.33 29.27 9.39
C THR A 299 16.34 29.43 8.26
N PHE A 300 15.30 30.23 8.52
CA PHE A 300 14.31 30.62 7.53
C PHE A 300 13.83 32.04 7.83
N SER A 301 13.34 32.73 6.81
CA SER A 301 12.75 34.04 6.96
C SER A 301 11.22 33.97 7.01
N ILE A 302 10.63 34.87 7.78
CA ILE A 302 9.19 35.13 7.88
C ILE A 302 8.89 36.56 7.39
N GLY A 303 7.62 36.98 7.47
CA GLY A 303 7.20 38.34 7.12
C GLY A 303 7.86 39.47 7.93
N ASP A 304 7.31 40.69 7.81
CA ASP A 304 7.83 41.86 8.50
C ASP A 304 7.62 41.77 10.02
N THR A 305 8.73 41.80 10.75
CA THR A 305 8.76 41.79 12.24
C THR A 305 9.22 43.14 12.80
N SER A 306 9.48 44.14 11.95
CA SER A 306 10.08 45.43 12.36
C SER A 306 9.25 46.18 13.40
N ASN A 307 7.93 45.99 13.39
CA ASN A 307 6.99 46.60 14.33
C ASN A 307 6.72 45.75 15.59
N PHE A 308 7.32 44.57 15.70
CA PHE A 308 7.09 43.68 16.84
C PHE A 308 8.02 44.02 18.01
N SER A 309 7.67 43.51 19.18
CA SER A 309 8.51 43.58 20.37
C SER A 309 9.81 42.78 20.19
N ASP A 310 10.87 43.14 20.91
CA ASP A 310 12.17 42.48 20.77
C ASP A 310 12.11 41.04 21.33
N TYR A 311 12.67 40.08 20.58
CA TYR A 311 12.77 38.69 21.02
C TYR A 311 13.64 38.56 22.28
N VAL A 312 13.24 37.69 23.21
CA VAL A 312 13.99 37.42 24.44
C VAL A 312 14.51 35.98 24.48
N ARG A 313 13.63 34.98 24.39
CA ARG A 313 13.98 33.54 24.45
C ARG A 313 12.79 32.66 24.08
N GLY A 314 13.06 31.36 23.96
CA GLY A 314 12.03 30.34 23.78
C GLY A 314 11.35 30.41 22.43
N GLY A 315 10.27 29.65 22.30
CA GLY A 315 9.50 29.55 21.07
C GLY A 315 9.52 28.16 20.47
N ILE A 316 8.35 27.71 20.04
CA ILE A 316 8.15 26.53 19.21
C ILE A 316 7.51 27.02 17.92
N VAL A 317 8.08 26.62 16.80
CA VAL A 317 7.49 26.83 15.47
C VAL A 317 6.89 25.52 14.97
N THR A 318 5.66 25.57 14.49
CA THR A 318 4.94 24.40 13.97
C THR A 318 4.40 24.70 12.58
N GLN A 319 4.67 23.80 11.64
CA GLN A 319 4.13 23.86 10.28
C GLN A 319 2.60 23.80 10.32
N VAL A 320 1.94 24.56 9.44
CA VAL A 320 0.50 24.54 9.25
C VAL A 320 0.23 24.15 7.80
N LYS A 321 -0.51 23.05 7.61
CA LYS A 321 -0.90 22.57 6.29
C LYS A 321 -2.07 23.42 5.79
N MET A 322 -1.80 24.31 4.84
CA MET A 322 -2.84 25.15 4.26
C MET A 322 -3.64 24.38 3.20
N PRO A 323 -4.99 24.40 3.25
CA PRO A 323 -5.80 23.76 2.22
C PRO A 323 -5.50 24.34 0.83
N LYS A 324 -5.29 23.45 -0.14
CA LYS A 324 -5.02 23.80 -1.54
C LYS A 324 -6.23 23.52 -2.40
N LYS A 325 -6.61 24.48 -3.23
CA LYS A 325 -7.64 24.31 -4.24
C LYS A 325 -7.01 23.75 -5.53
N ILE A 326 -7.55 22.63 -6.00
CA ILE A 326 -7.14 21.95 -7.23
C ILE A 326 -8.30 22.00 -8.22
N SER A 327 -7.99 22.29 -9.48
CA SER A 327 -8.95 22.29 -10.58
C SER A 327 -8.61 21.17 -11.56
N PHE A 328 -9.61 20.35 -11.89
CA PHE A 328 -9.49 19.28 -12.87
C PHE A 328 -10.13 19.71 -14.18
N LYS A 329 -9.57 19.25 -15.31
CA LYS A 329 -10.22 19.35 -16.62
C LYS A 329 -11.22 18.20 -16.75
N SER A 330 -12.34 18.43 -17.44
CA SER A 330 -13.24 17.33 -17.83
C SER A 330 -12.51 16.34 -18.74
N LEU A 331 -12.97 15.09 -18.80
CA LEU A 331 -12.37 14.06 -19.67
C LEU A 331 -12.26 14.52 -21.13
N ARG A 332 -13.33 15.14 -21.65
CA ARG A 332 -13.39 15.67 -23.02
C ARG A 332 -12.32 16.72 -23.31
N THR A 333 -11.98 17.54 -22.32
CA THR A 333 -10.97 18.60 -22.44
C THR A 333 -9.55 18.06 -22.15
N SER A 334 -9.45 17.06 -21.28
CA SER A 334 -8.18 16.43 -20.89
C SER A 334 -7.63 15.48 -21.96
N LEU A 335 -8.48 14.82 -22.75
CA LEU A 335 -8.05 13.96 -23.86
C LEU A 335 -7.13 14.66 -24.89
N PRO A 336 -7.47 15.85 -25.44
CA PRO A 336 -6.56 16.52 -26.37
C PRO A 336 -5.37 17.22 -25.70
N GLU A 337 -5.47 17.52 -24.40
CA GLU A 337 -4.43 18.23 -23.62
C GLU A 337 -4.16 17.54 -22.27
N PRO A 338 -3.59 16.31 -22.29
CA PRO A 338 -3.45 15.50 -21.09
C PRO A 338 -2.36 16.03 -20.17
N GLU A 339 -2.64 16.00 -18.86
CA GLU A 339 -1.63 16.17 -17.81
C GLU A 339 -1.23 14.78 -17.31
N LEU A 340 0.04 14.43 -17.55
CA LEU A 340 0.56 13.07 -17.41
C LEU A 340 1.40 12.94 -16.13
N VAL A 341 1.02 11.99 -15.27
CA VAL A 341 1.81 11.57 -14.11
C VAL A 341 2.75 10.45 -14.54
N ILE A 342 4.05 10.67 -14.34
CA ILE A 342 5.10 9.70 -14.70
C ILE A 342 5.21 8.64 -13.60
N THR A 343 4.99 7.37 -13.94
CA THR A 343 5.15 6.24 -13.02
C THR A 343 6.58 5.71 -12.98
N ASP A 344 7.31 5.83 -14.09
CA ASP A 344 8.68 5.36 -14.25
C ASP A 344 9.47 6.40 -15.05
N PHE A 345 10.44 7.05 -14.39
CA PHE A 345 11.27 8.07 -15.02
C PHE A 345 12.24 7.51 -16.07
N GLY A 346 12.48 6.19 -16.08
CA GLY A 346 13.20 5.50 -17.17
C GLY A 346 12.36 5.32 -18.44
N LYS A 347 11.04 5.54 -18.37
CA LYS A 347 10.05 5.37 -19.44
C LYS A 347 9.32 6.69 -19.75
N PHE A 348 10.02 7.82 -19.67
CA PHE A 348 9.43 9.17 -19.72
C PHE A 348 8.62 9.46 -20.99
N ASP A 349 8.96 8.82 -22.11
CA ASP A 349 8.32 8.98 -23.42
C ASP A 349 7.09 8.07 -23.64
N ARG A 350 6.83 7.12 -22.73
CA ARG A 350 5.74 6.14 -22.91
C ARG A 350 4.33 6.70 -22.65
N PRO A 351 4.06 7.52 -21.63
CA PRO A 351 2.68 7.93 -21.30
C PRO A 351 1.91 8.58 -22.46
N GLY A 352 2.56 9.43 -23.26
CA GLY A 352 1.93 10.05 -24.43
C GLY A 352 1.55 9.04 -25.52
N GLN A 353 2.37 7.99 -25.69
CA GLN A 353 2.12 6.93 -26.66
C GLN A 353 1.02 5.98 -26.19
N LEU A 354 1.02 5.63 -24.90
CA LEU A 354 -0.02 4.82 -24.27
C LEU A 354 -1.37 5.55 -24.29
N HIS A 355 -1.38 6.87 -24.12
CA HIS A 355 -2.58 7.69 -24.23
C HIS A 355 -3.28 7.54 -25.60
N LEU A 356 -2.50 7.57 -26.69
CA LEU A 356 -3.00 7.31 -28.03
C LEU A 356 -3.38 5.84 -28.22
N GLY A 357 -2.59 4.91 -27.67
CA GLY A 357 -2.82 3.47 -27.73
C GLY A 357 -4.16 3.05 -27.10
N PHE A 358 -4.50 3.55 -25.91
CA PHE A 358 -5.78 3.26 -25.25
C PHE A 358 -6.97 3.80 -26.07
N GLN A 359 -6.85 5.02 -26.63
CA GLN A 359 -7.87 5.56 -27.54
C GLN A 359 -8.04 4.69 -28.79
N ALA A 360 -6.94 4.25 -29.41
CA ALA A 360 -6.98 3.36 -30.57
C ALA A 360 -7.63 2.00 -30.24
N LEU A 361 -7.42 1.45 -29.03
CA LEU A 361 -8.12 0.23 -28.60
C LEU A 361 -9.63 0.44 -28.46
N HIS A 362 -10.07 1.61 -27.98
CA HIS A 362 -11.50 1.93 -27.93
C HIS A 362 -12.10 2.06 -29.34
N GLU A 363 -11.41 2.70 -30.27
CA GLU A 363 -11.85 2.80 -31.68
C GLU A 363 -11.88 1.43 -32.37
N PHE A 364 -10.86 0.59 -32.14
CA PHE A 364 -10.85 -0.78 -32.62
C PHE A 364 -12.06 -1.57 -32.10
N HIS A 365 -12.31 -1.49 -30.78
CA HIS A 365 -13.46 -2.17 -30.16
C HIS A 365 -14.79 -1.65 -30.70
N LYS A 366 -14.93 -0.35 -30.93
CA LYS A 366 -16.12 0.26 -31.53
C LYS A 366 -16.39 -0.27 -32.95
N LYS A 367 -15.33 -0.48 -33.74
CA LYS A 367 -15.43 -0.98 -35.12
C LYS A 367 -15.74 -2.47 -35.20
N HIS A 368 -15.12 -3.29 -34.35
CA HIS A 368 -15.16 -4.75 -34.47
C HIS A 368 -16.04 -5.45 -33.42
N GLY A 369 -16.43 -4.76 -32.34
CA GLY A 369 -17.20 -5.32 -31.23
C GLY A 369 -16.37 -6.21 -30.28
N HIS A 370 -15.06 -6.32 -30.49
CA HIS A 370 -14.13 -7.05 -29.65
C HIS A 370 -12.77 -6.34 -29.59
N PHE A 371 -11.94 -6.66 -28.59
CA PHE A 371 -10.55 -6.19 -28.54
C PHE A 371 -9.68 -7.02 -29.50
N PRO A 372 -8.49 -6.51 -29.91
CA PRO A 372 -7.53 -7.28 -30.70
C PRO A 372 -7.26 -8.68 -30.13
N ARG A 373 -7.15 -9.66 -31.03
CA ARG A 373 -6.88 -11.05 -30.64
C ARG A 373 -5.44 -11.20 -30.13
N PRO A 374 -5.19 -12.13 -29.17
CA PRO A 374 -3.86 -12.34 -28.61
C PRO A 374 -2.82 -12.60 -29.69
N ARG A 375 -1.73 -11.82 -29.68
CA ARG A 375 -0.59 -11.95 -30.62
C ARG A 375 -0.97 -11.91 -32.12
N ASN A 376 -2.15 -11.41 -32.50
CA ASN A 376 -2.57 -11.35 -33.90
C ASN A 376 -1.95 -10.14 -34.63
N GLN A 377 -1.18 -10.42 -35.69
CA GLN A 377 -0.44 -9.39 -36.42
C GLN A 377 -1.35 -8.42 -37.21
N ALA A 378 -2.47 -8.91 -37.76
CA ALA A 378 -3.37 -8.08 -38.55
C ALA A 378 -4.08 -7.06 -37.67
N ASP A 379 -4.62 -7.50 -36.52
CA ASP A 379 -5.27 -6.64 -35.55
C ASP A 379 -4.27 -5.61 -34.98
N ALA A 380 -3.03 -6.03 -34.68
CA ALA A 380 -1.98 -5.12 -34.19
C ALA A 380 -1.56 -4.06 -35.22
N ASN A 381 -1.49 -4.42 -36.49
CA ASN A 381 -1.21 -3.45 -37.56
C ASN A 381 -2.36 -2.45 -37.74
N GLU A 382 -3.61 -2.87 -37.55
CA GLU A 382 -4.77 -1.98 -37.58
C GLU A 382 -4.74 -1.00 -36.40
N VAL A 383 -4.48 -1.46 -35.18
CA VAL A 383 -4.33 -0.59 -34.00
C VAL A 383 -3.20 0.43 -34.22
N LEU A 384 -2.06 0.01 -34.77
CA LEU A 384 -0.98 0.93 -35.12
C LEU A 384 -1.41 1.99 -36.14
N SER A 385 -2.22 1.61 -37.15
CA SER A 385 -2.78 2.57 -38.11
C SER A 385 -3.67 3.60 -37.40
N LEU A 386 -4.56 3.14 -36.51
CA LEU A 386 -5.43 4.03 -35.73
C LEU A 386 -4.61 4.99 -34.85
N VAL A 387 -3.53 4.52 -34.22
CA VAL A 387 -2.63 5.39 -33.44
C VAL A 387 -1.95 6.43 -34.34
N LYS A 388 -1.52 6.05 -35.54
CA LYS A 388 -0.94 6.99 -36.52
C LYS A 388 -1.96 8.07 -36.91
N ASP A 389 -3.19 7.68 -37.21
CA ASP A 389 -4.27 8.61 -37.56
C ASP A 389 -4.62 9.56 -36.41
N LEU A 390 -4.69 9.06 -35.18
CA LEU A 390 -4.91 9.86 -33.97
C LEU A 390 -3.75 10.83 -33.73
N ASN A 391 -2.51 10.35 -33.87
CA ASN A 391 -1.34 11.20 -33.72
C ASN A 391 -1.28 12.27 -34.80
N GLU A 392 -1.69 11.99 -36.05
CA GLU A 392 -1.79 12.98 -37.12
C GLU A 392 -2.73 14.14 -36.78
N GLN A 393 -3.84 13.83 -36.12
CA GLN A 393 -4.86 14.81 -35.68
C GLN A 393 -4.51 15.52 -34.37
N ALA A 394 -3.61 14.95 -33.56
CA ALA A 394 -3.20 15.51 -32.29
C ALA A 394 -2.42 16.83 -32.45
N VAL A 395 -2.54 17.71 -31.46
CA VAL A 395 -1.76 18.95 -31.33
C VAL A 395 -0.83 18.86 -30.11
N PRO A 396 0.25 19.65 -30.04
CA PRO A 396 1.08 19.71 -28.84
C PRO A 396 0.24 20.09 -27.59
N PRO A 397 0.45 19.44 -26.42
CA PRO A 397 1.55 18.53 -26.09
C PRO A 397 1.29 17.04 -26.44
N LEU A 398 0.09 16.67 -26.92
CA LEU A 398 -0.24 15.27 -27.20
C LEU A 398 0.50 14.72 -28.43
N LYS A 399 0.73 15.56 -29.44
CA LYS A 399 1.44 15.17 -30.68
C LYS A 399 2.80 14.55 -30.36
N GLN A 400 2.99 13.29 -30.73
CA GLN A 400 4.26 12.58 -30.62
C GLN A 400 5.08 12.77 -31.91
N GLU A 401 6.33 13.22 -31.80
CA GLU A 401 7.25 13.34 -32.94
C GLU A 401 7.61 11.97 -33.51
N HIS A 402 7.79 10.99 -32.61
CA HIS A 402 8.15 9.62 -32.93
C HIS A 402 7.22 8.66 -32.20
N LEU A 403 6.60 7.74 -32.94
CA LEU A 403 5.79 6.66 -32.38
C LEU A 403 6.65 5.40 -32.26
N ASN A 404 6.67 4.79 -31.08
CA ASN A 404 7.26 3.48 -30.87
C ASN A 404 6.27 2.40 -31.31
N GLU A 405 6.42 1.95 -32.55
CA GLU A 405 5.53 0.95 -33.14
C GLU A 405 5.51 -0.37 -32.36
N ASP A 406 6.63 -0.75 -31.74
CA ASP A 406 6.75 -2.01 -31.01
C ASP A 406 5.90 -1.98 -29.73
N ILE A 407 5.95 -0.88 -28.97
CA ILE A 407 5.10 -0.71 -27.77
C ILE A 407 3.62 -0.73 -28.14
N ILE A 408 3.24 -0.03 -29.22
CA ILE A 408 1.85 0.02 -29.69
C ILE A 408 1.37 -1.36 -30.12
N LYS A 409 2.20 -2.12 -30.85
CA LYS A 409 1.88 -3.50 -31.24
C LYS A 409 1.81 -4.44 -30.04
N GLU A 410 2.71 -4.33 -29.07
CA GLU A 410 2.64 -5.10 -27.82
C GLU A 410 1.35 -4.83 -27.04
N MET A 411 0.91 -3.57 -27.01
CA MET A 411 -0.37 -3.22 -26.42
C MET A 411 -1.54 -3.90 -27.13
N ALA A 412 -1.53 -3.93 -28.48
CA ALA A 412 -2.55 -4.64 -29.24
C ALA A 412 -2.50 -6.16 -29.00
N PHE A 413 -1.31 -6.76 -28.99
CA PHE A 413 -1.13 -8.20 -28.74
C PHE A 413 -1.67 -8.67 -27.39
N GLN A 414 -1.72 -7.77 -26.41
CA GLN A 414 -2.12 -8.06 -25.04
C GLN A 414 -3.48 -7.44 -24.67
N ALA A 415 -4.20 -6.84 -25.62
CA ALA A 415 -5.42 -6.07 -25.35
C ALA A 415 -6.58 -6.90 -24.76
N SER A 416 -6.58 -8.21 -25.00
CA SER A 416 -7.51 -9.19 -24.42
C SER A 416 -6.99 -9.84 -23.13
N GLY A 417 -5.78 -9.47 -22.70
CA GLY A 417 -5.17 -9.96 -21.46
C GLY A 417 -5.81 -9.34 -20.22
N ASP A 418 -5.97 -10.18 -19.19
CA ASP A 418 -6.50 -9.81 -17.88
C ASP A 418 -5.63 -10.44 -16.78
N LEU A 419 -4.83 -9.61 -16.11
CA LEU A 419 -3.79 -10.05 -15.18
C LEU A 419 -4.11 -9.60 -13.76
N ALA A 420 -4.21 -10.56 -12.83
CA ALA A 420 -4.45 -10.27 -11.41
C ALA A 420 -3.45 -9.26 -10.80
N PRO A 421 -2.12 -9.33 -11.06
CA PRO A 421 -1.17 -8.35 -10.51
C PRO A 421 -1.39 -6.92 -11.00
N VAL A 422 -1.70 -6.73 -12.27
CA VAL A 422 -1.94 -5.38 -12.84
C VAL A 422 -3.25 -4.82 -12.32
N ASN A 423 -4.28 -5.66 -12.17
CA ASN A 423 -5.53 -5.28 -11.52
C ASN A 423 -5.33 -4.95 -10.05
N ALA A 424 -4.50 -5.70 -9.31
CA ALA A 424 -4.17 -5.39 -7.92
C ALA A 424 -3.48 -4.03 -7.80
N PHE A 425 -2.51 -3.76 -8.67
CA PHE A 425 -1.77 -2.49 -8.69
C PHE A 425 -2.67 -1.30 -9.03
N ILE A 426 -3.30 -1.30 -10.21
CA ILE A 426 -4.16 -0.19 -10.64
C ILE A 426 -5.41 -0.10 -9.76
N GLY A 427 -5.97 -1.22 -9.31
CA GLY A 427 -7.14 -1.24 -8.44
C GLY A 427 -6.88 -0.67 -7.05
N GLY A 428 -5.70 -0.93 -6.48
CA GLY A 428 -5.25 -0.28 -5.24
C GLY A 428 -5.10 1.24 -5.40
N LEU A 429 -4.47 1.69 -6.49
CA LEU A 429 -4.34 3.12 -6.80
C LEU A 429 -5.70 3.79 -7.01
N ALA A 430 -6.56 3.23 -7.85
CA ALA A 430 -7.89 3.77 -8.13
C ALA A 430 -8.77 3.82 -6.87
N ALA A 431 -8.72 2.81 -6.02
CA ALA A 431 -9.42 2.83 -4.73
C ALA A 431 -8.88 3.95 -3.81
N GLN A 432 -7.56 4.15 -3.78
CA GLN A 432 -6.97 5.26 -3.04
C GLN A 432 -7.43 6.61 -3.61
N GLU A 433 -7.51 6.79 -4.94
CA GLU A 433 -8.05 8.00 -5.56
C GLU A 433 -9.53 8.24 -5.18
N VAL A 434 -10.34 7.20 -5.07
CA VAL A 434 -11.71 7.32 -4.54
C VAL A 434 -11.71 7.83 -3.10
N MET A 435 -10.81 7.33 -2.24
CA MET A 435 -10.69 7.82 -0.87
C MET A 435 -10.25 9.29 -0.83
N LYS A 436 -9.32 9.71 -1.71
CA LYS A 436 -8.92 11.12 -1.84
C LYS A 436 -10.09 12.00 -2.28
N ALA A 437 -10.88 11.54 -3.25
CA ALA A 437 -12.02 12.25 -3.79
C ALA A 437 -13.08 12.59 -2.74
N CYS A 438 -13.38 11.66 -1.83
CA CYS A 438 -14.42 11.85 -0.81
C CYS A 438 -13.89 12.38 0.53
N SER A 439 -12.58 12.34 0.79
CA SER A 439 -11.99 12.87 2.03
C SER A 439 -11.37 14.26 1.88
N GLY A 440 -10.83 14.59 0.70
CA GLY A 440 -9.96 15.77 0.53
C GLY A 440 -8.61 15.64 1.23
N LYS A 441 -8.15 14.42 1.48
CA LYS A 441 -6.83 14.11 2.04
C LYS A 441 -5.95 13.45 0.98
N PHE A 442 -4.68 13.83 0.97
CA PHE A 442 -3.63 13.54 -0.02
C PHE A 442 -3.84 14.21 -1.38
N MET A 443 -2.74 14.48 -2.07
CA MET A 443 -2.75 14.96 -3.45
C MET A 443 -3.29 13.88 -4.40
N PRO A 444 -4.35 14.15 -5.18
CA PRO A 444 -4.82 13.24 -6.22
C PRO A 444 -3.84 13.10 -7.38
N ILE A 445 -4.06 12.10 -8.21
CA ILE A 445 -3.49 12.05 -9.56
C ILE A 445 -4.09 13.19 -10.40
N ILE A 446 -3.24 14.00 -11.01
CA ILE A 446 -3.64 15.11 -11.90
C ILE A 446 -2.95 14.89 -13.25
N GLN A 447 -3.61 14.36 -14.28
CA GLN A 447 -4.95 13.76 -14.29
C GLN A 447 -4.91 12.33 -14.81
N TRP A 448 -3.96 12.03 -15.69
CA TRP A 448 -3.73 10.73 -16.30
C TRP A 448 -2.48 10.07 -15.74
N LEU A 449 -2.61 8.81 -15.38
CA LEU A 449 -1.51 7.93 -15.04
C LEU A 449 -1.54 6.75 -16.00
N TYR A 450 -0.41 6.49 -16.64
CA TYR A 450 -0.20 5.32 -17.50
C TYR A 450 0.91 4.47 -16.89
N PHE A 451 0.70 3.17 -16.90
CA PHE A 451 1.63 2.19 -16.36
C PHE A 451 1.81 1.05 -17.37
N ASP A 452 3.03 0.51 -17.43
CA ASP A 452 3.29 -0.76 -18.08
C ASP A 452 4.35 -1.56 -17.30
N ALA A 453 4.21 -2.88 -17.37
CA ALA A 453 5.19 -3.85 -16.87
C ALA A 453 5.71 -4.75 -18.00
N LEU A 454 6.07 -4.15 -19.15
CA LEU A 454 6.51 -4.90 -20.34
C LEU A 454 7.72 -5.81 -20.10
N GLU A 455 8.53 -5.50 -19.09
CA GLU A 455 9.69 -6.29 -18.68
C GLU A 455 9.29 -7.66 -18.09
N CYS A 456 8.00 -7.89 -17.81
CA CYS A 456 7.49 -9.21 -17.44
C CYS A 456 7.35 -10.16 -18.64
N LEU A 457 7.43 -9.68 -19.88
CA LEU A 457 7.45 -10.56 -21.04
C LEU A 457 8.76 -11.36 -21.07
N PRO A 458 8.73 -12.65 -21.44
CA PRO A 458 9.94 -13.46 -21.53
C PRO A 458 10.94 -12.85 -22.52
N GLU A 459 12.16 -12.57 -22.07
CA GLU A 459 13.25 -12.15 -22.96
C GLU A 459 13.79 -13.33 -23.77
N GLU A 460 14.01 -14.45 -23.07
CA GLU A 460 14.36 -15.74 -23.67
C GLU A 460 13.08 -16.45 -24.12
N ASN A 461 13.08 -16.98 -25.34
CA ASN A 461 11.93 -17.65 -25.97
C ASN A 461 10.77 -16.72 -26.37
N LYS A 462 11.03 -15.44 -26.73
CA LYS A 462 10.01 -14.55 -27.32
C LYS A 462 9.25 -15.19 -28.49
N ASP A 463 9.93 -16.03 -29.26
CA ASP A 463 9.35 -16.77 -30.40
C ASP A 463 8.22 -17.74 -29.98
N THR A 464 8.10 -18.08 -28.69
CA THR A 464 7.01 -18.93 -28.16
C THR A 464 5.70 -18.17 -27.94
N LEU A 465 5.73 -16.83 -27.92
CA LEU A 465 4.54 -15.99 -27.81
C LEU A 465 3.85 -15.85 -29.18
N THR A 466 3.27 -16.95 -29.64
CA THR A 466 2.52 -17.03 -30.89
C THR A 466 1.02 -16.87 -30.66
N GLU A 467 0.26 -16.54 -31.73
CA GLU A 467 -1.21 -16.53 -31.69
C GLU A 467 -1.80 -17.87 -31.22
N GLU A 468 -1.16 -18.99 -31.58
CA GLU A 468 -1.60 -20.32 -31.15
C GLU A 468 -1.38 -20.56 -29.65
N ASN A 469 -0.20 -20.20 -29.12
CA ASN A 469 0.13 -20.41 -27.72
C ASN A 469 -0.67 -19.48 -26.78
N CYS A 470 -0.97 -18.27 -27.24
CA CYS A 470 -1.77 -17.28 -26.52
C CYS A 470 -3.29 -17.39 -26.80
N SER A 471 -3.73 -18.33 -27.63
CA SER A 471 -5.16 -18.53 -27.90
C SER A 471 -5.91 -19.03 -26.66
N PRO A 472 -7.17 -18.58 -26.43
CA PRO A 472 -7.99 -19.05 -25.31
C PRO A 472 -8.10 -20.58 -25.27
N LYS A 473 -8.05 -21.15 -24.07
CA LYS A 473 -8.16 -22.60 -23.82
C LYS A 473 -9.49 -22.98 -23.16
N HIS A 474 -10.39 -22.02 -22.99
CA HIS A 474 -11.65 -22.18 -22.25
C HIS A 474 -11.40 -22.62 -20.81
N CYS A 475 -10.43 -21.96 -20.17
CA CYS A 475 -10.06 -22.19 -18.79
C CYS A 475 -10.01 -20.87 -18.03
N ARG A 476 -9.98 -20.97 -16.70
CA ARG A 476 -9.93 -19.80 -15.82
C ARG A 476 -8.69 -18.91 -16.00
N TYR A 477 -7.66 -19.39 -16.69
CA TYR A 477 -6.41 -18.67 -16.93
C TYR A 477 -6.35 -18.01 -18.32
N ASP A 478 -7.44 -18.02 -19.10
CA ASP A 478 -7.46 -17.48 -20.47
C ASP A 478 -6.99 -16.02 -20.56
N GLY A 479 -7.33 -15.18 -19.57
CA GLY A 479 -6.86 -13.79 -19.49
C GLY A 479 -5.34 -13.67 -19.29
N GLN A 480 -4.72 -14.61 -18.57
CA GLN A 480 -3.28 -14.67 -18.36
C GLN A 480 -2.54 -15.32 -19.53
N ILE A 481 -3.10 -16.40 -20.09
CA ILE A 481 -2.57 -17.10 -21.27
C ILE A 481 -2.53 -16.16 -22.49
N ALA A 482 -3.50 -15.25 -22.63
CA ALA A 482 -3.50 -14.24 -23.70
C ALA A 482 -2.23 -13.38 -23.73
N VAL A 483 -1.53 -13.22 -22.59
CA VAL A 483 -0.30 -12.43 -22.48
C VAL A 483 0.93 -13.32 -22.55
N PHE A 484 0.98 -14.35 -21.71
CA PHE A 484 2.20 -15.14 -21.46
C PHE A 484 2.25 -16.48 -22.19
N GLY A 485 1.15 -16.91 -22.80
CA GLY A 485 1.02 -18.21 -23.44
C GLY A 485 0.79 -19.37 -22.46
N ASN A 486 0.30 -20.48 -23.00
CA ASN A 486 -0.04 -21.67 -22.21
C ASN A 486 1.21 -22.36 -21.63
N GLU A 487 2.35 -22.30 -22.32
CA GLU A 487 3.60 -22.91 -21.83
C GLU A 487 4.06 -22.30 -20.49
N LEU A 488 3.98 -20.98 -20.32
CA LEU A 488 4.32 -20.35 -19.05
C LEU A 488 3.28 -20.68 -17.97
N GLN A 489 2.00 -20.76 -18.34
CA GLN A 489 0.94 -21.16 -17.41
C GLN A 489 1.21 -22.54 -16.79
N VAL A 490 1.68 -23.51 -17.59
CA VAL A 490 2.07 -24.83 -17.10
C VAL A 490 3.24 -24.73 -16.12
N LYS A 491 4.27 -23.93 -16.43
CA LYS A 491 5.43 -23.71 -15.53
C LYS A 491 4.99 -23.11 -14.19
N LEU A 492 4.11 -22.10 -14.21
CA LEU A 492 3.56 -21.46 -13.00
C LEU A 492 2.83 -22.48 -12.13
N SER A 493 2.03 -23.36 -12.75
CA SER A 493 1.29 -24.39 -12.03
C SER A 493 2.17 -25.39 -11.28
N GLN A 494 3.40 -25.60 -11.74
CA GLN A 494 4.35 -26.56 -11.16
C GLN A 494 5.27 -25.94 -10.09
N GLN A 495 5.17 -24.63 -9.85
CA GLN A 495 6.04 -23.94 -8.91
C GLN A 495 5.78 -24.35 -7.45
N LYS A 496 6.84 -24.34 -6.64
CA LYS A 496 6.82 -24.52 -5.20
C LYS A 496 7.31 -23.27 -4.48
N TYR A 497 6.41 -22.53 -3.86
CA TYR A 497 6.74 -21.27 -3.17
C TYR A 497 6.51 -21.36 -1.66
N PHE A 498 7.40 -20.72 -0.91
CA PHE A 498 7.23 -20.51 0.52
C PHE A 498 6.86 -19.04 0.81
N LEU A 499 5.66 -18.83 1.32
CA LEU A 499 5.16 -17.54 1.77
C LEU A 499 5.34 -17.39 3.29
N VAL A 500 6.13 -16.40 3.69
CA VAL A 500 6.41 -16.12 5.11
C VAL A 500 5.60 -14.92 5.59
N GLY A 501 4.53 -15.20 6.34
CA GLY A 501 3.56 -14.23 6.82
C GLY A 501 2.22 -14.33 6.07
N ALA A 502 1.12 -14.35 6.82
CA ALA A 502 -0.26 -14.36 6.35
C ALA A 502 -1.01 -13.09 6.80
N GLY A 503 -0.26 -11.99 6.97
CA GLY A 503 -0.79 -10.65 7.23
C GLY A 503 -1.37 -9.97 5.99
N ALA A 504 -1.33 -8.63 5.96
CA ALA A 504 -1.95 -7.84 4.88
C ALA A 504 -1.36 -8.20 3.49
N ILE A 505 -0.04 -8.15 3.38
CA ILE A 505 0.70 -8.54 2.17
C ILE A 505 0.46 -10.03 1.85
N GLY A 506 0.47 -10.89 2.87
CA GLY A 506 0.28 -12.33 2.71
C GLY A 506 -1.08 -12.68 2.10
N CYS A 507 -2.16 -12.04 2.57
CA CYS A 507 -3.50 -12.20 1.98
C CYS A 507 -3.54 -11.82 0.49
N GLU A 508 -2.93 -10.69 0.12
CA GLU A 508 -2.89 -10.22 -1.27
C GLU A 508 -2.01 -11.11 -2.15
N LEU A 509 -0.88 -11.60 -1.64
CA LEU A 509 -0.02 -12.56 -2.34
C LEU A 509 -0.74 -13.89 -2.57
N LEU A 510 -1.42 -14.44 -1.57
CA LEU A 510 -2.17 -15.69 -1.73
C LEU A 510 -3.33 -15.56 -2.73
N LYS A 511 -4.06 -14.43 -2.69
CA LYS A 511 -5.07 -14.10 -3.72
C LYS A 511 -4.43 -14.10 -5.11
N ASN A 512 -3.31 -13.39 -5.28
CA ASN A 512 -2.62 -13.32 -6.56
C ASN A 512 -2.08 -14.70 -7.00
N PHE A 513 -1.49 -15.50 -6.11
CA PHE A 513 -1.04 -16.87 -6.43
C PHE A 513 -2.19 -17.75 -6.90
N ALA A 514 -3.35 -17.67 -6.23
CA ALA A 514 -4.55 -18.38 -6.64
C ALA A 514 -5.03 -17.96 -8.04
N MET A 515 -5.03 -16.67 -8.36
CA MET A 515 -5.48 -16.17 -9.67
C MET A 515 -4.46 -16.44 -10.78
N ILE A 516 -3.16 -16.35 -10.48
CA ILE A 516 -2.05 -16.69 -11.39
C ILE A 516 -2.04 -18.20 -11.69
N GLY A 517 -2.55 -19.02 -10.77
CA GLY A 517 -2.49 -20.48 -10.87
C GLY A 517 -1.15 -21.05 -10.41
N LEU A 518 -0.44 -20.34 -9.52
CA LEU A 518 0.83 -20.77 -8.95
C LEU A 518 0.61 -21.99 -8.05
N GLY A 519 1.41 -23.05 -8.23
CA GLY A 519 1.29 -24.27 -7.42
C GLY A 519 0.00 -25.07 -7.63
N CYS A 520 -0.75 -24.80 -8.70
CA CYS A 520 -2.04 -25.46 -8.98
C CYS A 520 -1.92 -26.75 -9.81
N GLY A 521 -0.72 -27.10 -10.25
CA GLY A 521 -0.42 -28.24 -11.10
C GLY A 521 0.18 -29.40 -10.31
N GLN A 522 0.35 -30.54 -10.99
CA GLN A 522 1.01 -31.69 -10.39
C GLN A 522 2.45 -31.33 -10.01
N GLY A 523 2.80 -31.53 -8.74
CA GLY A 523 4.13 -31.22 -8.20
C GLY A 523 4.31 -29.77 -7.76
N GLY A 524 3.35 -28.88 -8.02
CA GLY A 524 3.34 -27.53 -7.45
C GLY A 524 2.75 -27.51 -6.04
N ASP A 525 3.20 -26.56 -5.22
CA ASP A 525 2.73 -26.36 -3.84
C ASP A 525 3.00 -24.93 -3.36
N VAL A 526 2.15 -24.44 -2.46
CA VAL A 526 2.38 -23.19 -1.73
C VAL A 526 2.44 -23.51 -0.24
N ALA A 527 3.61 -23.38 0.37
CA ALA A 527 3.72 -23.42 1.82
C ALA A 527 3.48 -22.01 2.37
N VAL A 528 2.58 -21.84 3.34
CA VAL A 528 2.37 -20.56 4.04
C VAL A 528 2.57 -20.76 5.53
N THR A 529 3.29 -19.85 6.19
CA THR A 529 3.43 -19.87 7.65
C THR A 529 3.15 -18.52 8.28
N ASP A 530 2.48 -18.54 9.44
CA ASP A 530 2.26 -17.39 10.31
C ASP A 530 1.90 -17.89 11.72
N MET A 531 2.57 -17.39 12.75
CA MET A 531 2.30 -17.80 14.14
C MET A 531 1.15 -17.02 14.79
N ASP A 532 0.66 -15.96 14.14
CA ASP A 532 -0.35 -15.10 14.73
C ASP A 532 -1.76 -15.64 14.52
N THR A 533 -2.61 -15.33 15.50
CA THR A 533 -4.06 -15.43 15.37
C THR A 533 -4.66 -14.16 14.77
N ILE A 534 -5.86 -14.27 14.20
CA ILE A 534 -6.60 -13.15 13.62
C ILE A 534 -7.18 -12.25 14.72
N GLU A 535 -6.95 -10.94 14.60
CA GLU A 535 -7.52 -9.90 15.45
C GLU A 535 -8.55 -9.02 14.72
N LYS A 536 -9.42 -8.33 15.45
CA LYS A 536 -10.42 -7.41 14.87
C LYS A 536 -9.80 -6.35 13.95
N SER A 537 -8.68 -5.75 14.36
CA SER A 537 -7.99 -4.70 13.60
C SER A 537 -7.34 -5.19 12.30
N ASN A 538 -7.23 -6.51 12.13
CA ASN A 538 -6.66 -7.12 10.93
C ASN A 538 -7.65 -7.09 9.76
N LEU A 539 -8.94 -7.24 10.05
CA LEU A 539 -10.02 -7.40 9.07
C LEU A 539 -10.13 -6.22 8.09
N ASN A 540 -9.69 -5.03 8.49
CA ASN A 540 -9.69 -3.83 7.64
C ASN A 540 -8.71 -3.93 6.44
N ARG A 541 -7.71 -4.83 6.46
CA ARG A 541 -6.72 -4.97 5.36
C ARG A 541 -6.31 -6.40 5.05
N GLN A 542 -6.83 -7.38 5.79
CA GLN A 542 -6.56 -8.81 5.60
C GLN A 542 -7.86 -9.49 5.14
N PHE A 543 -8.25 -9.20 3.90
CA PHE A 543 -9.60 -9.44 3.40
C PHE A 543 -9.97 -10.93 3.24
N LEU A 544 -9.01 -11.84 3.37
CA LEU A 544 -9.29 -13.29 3.41
C LEU A 544 -9.96 -13.71 4.72
N PHE A 545 -9.92 -12.85 5.74
CA PHE A 545 -10.51 -13.13 7.05
C PHE A 545 -11.87 -12.45 7.21
N ARG A 546 -12.69 -13.00 8.09
CA ARG A 546 -14.00 -12.47 8.45
C ARG A 546 -14.12 -12.26 9.96
N PRO A 547 -15.12 -11.49 10.44
CA PRO A 547 -15.34 -11.30 11.87
C PRO A 547 -15.48 -12.60 12.68
N TRP A 548 -15.99 -13.67 12.06
CA TRP A 548 -16.12 -15.00 12.68
C TRP A 548 -14.84 -15.83 12.70
N ASP A 549 -13.74 -15.32 12.13
CA ASP A 549 -12.43 -15.97 12.13
C ASP A 549 -11.49 -15.42 13.20
N VAL A 550 -11.89 -14.39 13.95
CA VAL A 550 -11.11 -13.85 15.07
C VAL A 550 -10.74 -14.99 16.04
N THR A 551 -9.49 -14.99 16.52
CA THR A 551 -8.82 -16.07 17.30
C THR A 551 -8.38 -17.32 16.53
N LYS A 552 -8.78 -17.50 15.26
CA LYS A 552 -8.21 -18.58 14.42
C LYS A 552 -6.83 -18.18 13.91
N MET A 553 -6.05 -19.18 13.49
CA MET A 553 -4.72 -18.97 12.91
C MET A 553 -4.84 -18.34 11.53
N LYS A 554 -4.00 -17.34 11.26
CA LYS A 554 -4.01 -16.61 9.98
C LYS A 554 -3.70 -17.52 8.80
N SER A 555 -2.65 -18.33 8.89
CA SER A 555 -2.19 -19.22 7.82
C SER A 555 -3.25 -20.24 7.40
N ASP A 556 -3.84 -20.96 8.36
CA ASP A 556 -4.90 -21.95 8.10
C ASP A 556 -6.14 -21.33 7.47
N THR A 557 -6.58 -20.18 8.01
CA THR A 557 -7.78 -19.50 7.53
C THR A 557 -7.56 -18.92 6.13
N ALA A 558 -6.37 -18.35 5.86
CA ALA A 558 -6.02 -17.81 4.55
C ALA A 558 -5.94 -18.93 3.51
N ALA A 559 -5.34 -20.07 3.86
CA ALA A 559 -5.26 -21.25 3.00
C ALA A 559 -6.65 -21.79 2.64
N ALA A 560 -7.59 -21.83 3.60
CA ALA A 560 -8.97 -22.22 3.33
C ALA A 560 -9.67 -21.24 2.38
N ALA A 561 -9.53 -19.93 2.62
CA ALA A 561 -10.16 -18.90 1.79
C ALA A 561 -9.68 -18.94 0.32
N VAL A 562 -8.38 -19.13 0.08
CA VAL A 562 -7.87 -19.19 -1.31
C VAL A 562 -8.19 -20.49 -2.04
N LYS A 563 -8.40 -21.61 -1.32
CA LYS A 563 -8.95 -22.83 -1.92
C LYS A 563 -10.36 -22.63 -2.45
N GLU A 564 -11.16 -21.76 -1.82
CA GLU A 564 -12.47 -21.39 -2.39
C GLU A 564 -12.30 -20.54 -3.65
N MET A 565 -11.30 -19.65 -3.70
CA MET A 565 -11.02 -18.82 -4.88
C MET A 565 -10.53 -19.65 -6.07
N ASN A 566 -9.62 -20.59 -5.80
CA ASN A 566 -9.12 -21.53 -6.77
C ASN A 566 -9.02 -22.94 -6.18
N PRO A 567 -9.99 -23.84 -6.45
CA PRO A 567 -9.96 -25.21 -5.94
C PRO A 567 -8.74 -26.03 -6.37
N SER A 568 -8.04 -25.61 -7.43
CA SER A 568 -6.85 -26.29 -7.94
C SER A 568 -5.58 -25.95 -7.17
N ILE A 569 -5.57 -24.92 -6.31
CA ILE A 569 -4.35 -24.55 -5.58
C ILE A 569 -3.97 -25.61 -4.55
N HIS A 570 -2.73 -26.09 -4.62
CA HIS A 570 -2.14 -26.88 -3.55
C HIS A 570 -1.48 -25.93 -2.56
N ILE A 571 -1.96 -25.95 -1.32
CA ILE A 571 -1.47 -25.08 -0.26
C ILE A 571 -1.43 -25.81 1.07
N THR A 572 -0.28 -25.69 1.75
CA THR A 572 0.05 -26.27 3.04
C THR A 572 0.27 -25.14 4.05
N SER A 573 -0.51 -25.09 5.11
CA SER A 573 -0.41 -24.08 6.16
C SER A 573 0.39 -24.58 7.36
N HIS A 574 1.23 -23.69 7.88
CA HIS A 574 2.06 -23.87 9.07
C HIS A 574 1.77 -22.74 10.06
N GLN A 575 2.09 -22.97 11.33
CA GLN A 575 1.84 -22.03 12.44
C GLN A 575 3.13 -21.57 13.11
N ASP A 576 4.27 -21.83 12.46
CA ASP A 576 5.58 -21.72 13.05
C ASP A 576 6.16 -20.33 12.82
N ARG A 577 6.68 -19.71 13.89
CA ARG A 577 7.42 -18.46 13.78
C ARG A 577 8.77 -18.73 13.13
N VAL A 578 8.94 -18.27 11.90
CA VAL A 578 10.19 -18.43 11.16
C VAL A 578 11.35 -17.76 11.90
N GLY A 579 12.40 -18.54 12.11
CA GLY A 579 13.60 -18.14 12.83
C GLY A 579 14.45 -19.36 13.22
N PRO A 580 15.57 -19.15 13.92
CA PRO A 580 16.53 -20.22 14.25
C PRO A 580 15.89 -21.42 14.97
N ASP A 581 14.88 -21.18 15.81
CA ASP A 581 14.20 -22.23 16.58
C ASP A 581 13.37 -23.20 15.72
N THR A 582 13.06 -22.82 14.48
CA THR A 582 12.20 -23.58 13.55
C THR A 582 12.95 -24.22 12.38
N GLU A 583 14.29 -24.16 12.37
CA GLU A 583 15.12 -24.77 11.31
C GLU A 583 14.99 -26.29 11.23
N ARG A 584 14.47 -26.95 12.27
CA ARG A 584 14.15 -28.39 12.23
C ARG A 584 12.91 -28.72 11.40
N ILE A 585 12.05 -27.73 11.18
CA ILE A 585 10.84 -27.84 10.36
C ILE A 585 11.17 -27.39 8.94
N TYR A 586 11.85 -26.24 8.83
CA TYR A 586 12.30 -25.66 7.57
C TYR A 586 13.78 -25.98 7.34
N ASP A 587 14.07 -27.27 7.24
CA ASP A 587 15.41 -27.83 7.08
C ASP A 587 15.93 -27.74 5.63
N ASP A 588 17.05 -28.41 5.37
CA ASP A 588 17.68 -28.44 4.05
C ASP A 588 16.74 -29.01 2.99
N ASP A 589 16.05 -30.13 3.30
CA ASP A 589 15.12 -30.79 2.37
C ASP A 589 13.94 -29.88 2.03
N PHE A 590 13.42 -29.12 3.00
CA PHE A 590 12.36 -28.14 2.75
C PHE A 590 12.83 -27.08 1.75
N PHE A 591 13.95 -26.41 2.02
CA PHE A 591 14.44 -25.34 1.16
C PHE A 591 14.91 -25.84 -0.21
N GLU A 592 15.58 -26.98 -0.30
CA GLU A 592 16.08 -27.51 -1.58
C GLU A 592 14.96 -27.72 -2.60
N ASN A 593 13.78 -28.13 -2.13
CA ASN A 593 12.59 -28.38 -2.93
C ASN A 593 11.84 -27.11 -3.39
N LEU A 594 12.17 -25.91 -2.90
CA LEU A 594 11.49 -24.67 -3.27
C LEU A 594 12.02 -24.10 -4.59
N ASP A 595 11.14 -23.43 -5.33
CA ASP A 595 11.51 -22.60 -6.49
C ASP A 595 11.73 -21.13 -6.10
N GLY A 596 11.10 -20.68 -5.01
CA GLY A 596 11.26 -19.31 -4.51
C GLY A 596 10.59 -19.08 -3.16
N VAL A 597 10.88 -17.92 -2.58
CA VAL A 597 10.34 -17.44 -1.30
C VAL A 597 9.71 -16.07 -1.50
N ALA A 598 8.58 -15.81 -0.85
CA ALA A 598 7.96 -14.49 -0.79
C ALA A 598 7.78 -14.08 0.67
N ASN A 599 8.28 -12.90 1.03
CA ASN A 599 8.13 -12.33 2.36
C ASN A 599 6.88 -11.43 2.43
N ALA A 600 6.15 -11.59 3.53
CA ALA A 600 5.01 -10.77 3.93
C ALA A 600 5.13 -10.39 5.43
N LEU A 601 6.33 -9.96 5.81
CA LEU A 601 6.78 -9.76 7.19
C LEU A 601 6.54 -8.32 7.68
N ASP A 602 6.57 -8.11 8.99
CA ASP A 602 6.36 -6.79 9.62
C ASP A 602 7.57 -6.29 10.43
N ASN A 603 8.64 -7.07 10.53
CA ASN A 603 9.85 -6.72 11.27
C ASN A 603 11.12 -7.00 10.45
N VAL A 604 12.19 -6.26 10.73
CA VAL A 604 13.47 -6.34 10.00
C VAL A 604 14.23 -7.62 10.33
N ASP A 605 14.15 -8.12 11.57
CA ASP A 605 14.89 -9.31 12.00
C ASP A 605 14.50 -10.57 11.21
N ALA A 606 13.19 -10.78 11.01
CA ALA A 606 12.68 -11.90 10.21
C ALA A 606 13.06 -11.76 8.73
N ARG A 607 13.05 -10.53 8.18
CA ARG A 607 13.49 -10.27 6.80
C ARG A 607 14.96 -10.65 6.62
N MET A 608 15.80 -10.17 7.53
CA MET A 608 17.23 -10.46 7.55
C MET A 608 17.52 -11.97 7.74
N TYR A 609 16.70 -12.66 8.54
CA TYR A 609 16.79 -14.12 8.67
C TYR A 609 16.45 -14.82 7.35
N MET A 610 15.33 -14.48 6.72
CA MET A 610 14.92 -15.09 5.46
C MET A 610 15.88 -14.80 4.32
N ASP A 611 16.42 -13.58 4.25
CA ASP A 611 17.46 -13.21 3.29
C ASP A 611 18.69 -14.13 3.42
N ARG A 612 19.22 -14.31 4.64
CA ARG A 612 20.35 -15.21 4.88
C ARG A 612 20.07 -16.65 4.47
N ARG A 613 18.87 -17.17 4.77
CA ARG A 613 18.46 -18.53 4.36
C ARG A 613 18.38 -18.63 2.83
N CYS A 614 17.77 -17.66 2.16
CA CYS A 614 17.66 -17.64 0.70
C CYS A 614 19.02 -17.55 0.01
N VAL A 615 19.95 -16.75 0.53
CA VAL A 615 21.33 -16.69 0.05
C VAL A 615 22.03 -18.04 0.22
N TYR A 616 21.89 -18.69 1.39
CA TYR A 616 22.50 -19.99 1.66
C TYR A 616 22.01 -21.09 0.70
N TYR A 617 20.69 -21.21 0.51
CA TYR A 617 20.08 -22.22 -0.38
C TYR A 617 19.96 -21.78 -1.84
N ARG A 618 20.41 -20.57 -2.17
CA ARG A 618 20.35 -19.97 -3.52
C ARG A 618 18.92 -19.97 -4.07
N LYS A 619 17.97 -19.52 -3.26
CA LYS A 619 16.57 -19.36 -3.67
C LYS A 619 16.24 -17.89 -3.96
N PRO A 620 15.49 -17.60 -5.03
CA PRO A 620 14.92 -16.28 -5.24
C PRO A 620 14.07 -15.84 -4.06
N LEU A 621 14.17 -14.55 -3.72
CA LEU A 621 13.37 -13.93 -2.66
C LEU A 621 12.64 -12.70 -3.19
N LEU A 622 11.32 -12.68 -2.99
CA LEU A 622 10.45 -11.53 -3.23
C LEU A 622 10.19 -10.82 -1.88
N GLU A 623 10.75 -9.63 -1.71
CA GLU A 623 10.62 -8.82 -0.49
C GLU A 623 9.69 -7.61 -0.72
N SER A 624 8.88 -7.29 0.28
CA SER A 624 8.00 -6.12 0.21
C SER A 624 7.65 -5.55 1.60
N GLY A 625 7.42 -4.25 1.65
CA GLY A 625 7.07 -3.52 2.87
C GLY A 625 6.06 -2.42 2.60
N THR A 626 5.27 -2.08 3.63
CA THR A 626 4.30 -0.98 3.58
C THR A 626 4.32 -0.17 4.87
N LEU A 627 4.20 1.15 4.75
CA LEU A 627 4.05 2.08 5.87
C LEU A 627 3.04 3.17 5.50
N GLY A 628 1.81 3.02 5.96
CA GLY A 628 0.71 3.94 5.59
C GLY A 628 0.47 3.91 4.07
N THR A 629 0.62 5.06 3.41
CA THR A 629 0.49 5.20 1.95
C THR A 629 1.77 4.87 1.18
N LYS A 630 2.87 4.57 1.88
CA LYS A 630 4.17 4.22 1.28
C LYS A 630 4.31 2.71 1.15
N GLY A 631 5.01 2.26 0.12
CA GLY A 631 5.39 0.87 -0.05
C GLY A 631 6.68 0.73 -0.85
N ASN A 632 7.37 -0.39 -0.68
CA ASN A 632 8.57 -0.75 -1.41
C ASN A 632 8.55 -2.23 -1.79
N ILE A 633 9.24 -2.57 -2.87
CA ILE A 633 9.42 -3.94 -3.37
C ILE A 633 10.90 -4.11 -3.71
N GLN A 634 11.48 -5.25 -3.35
CA GLN A 634 12.84 -5.63 -3.72
C GLN A 634 12.85 -7.10 -4.15
N VAL A 635 13.55 -7.39 -5.24
CA VAL A 635 13.75 -8.75 -5.72
C VAL A 635 15.21 -9.15 -5.52
N VAL A 636 15.43 -10.34 -4.95
CA VAL A 636 16.76 -10.93 -4.80
C VAL A 636 16.84 -12.18 -5.68
N ILE A 637 17.65 -12.11 -6.73
CA ILE A 637 17.89 -13.20 -7.68
C ILE A 637 19.28 -13.79 -7.43
N PRO A 638 19.40 -15.09 -7.13
CA PRO A 638 20.67 -15.75 -6.90
C PRO A 638 21.66 -15.53 -8.05
N PHE A 639 22.90 -15.18 -7.70
CA PHE A 639 23.99 -14.93 -8.66
C PHE A 639 23.78 -13.75 -9.62
N LEU A 640 22.79 -12.89 -9.37
CA LEU A 640 22.51 -11.73 -10.22
C LEU A 640 22.44 -10.42 -9.43
N THR A 641 21.62 -10.36 -8.36
CA THR A 641 21.44 -9.15 -7.56
C THR A 641 22.16 -9.25 -6.22
N GLU A 642 22.29 -8.12 -5.52
CA GLU A 642 22.63 -8.14 -4.10
C GLU A 642 21.49 -8.72 -3.24
N SER A 643 21.81 -9.10 -2.01
CA SER A 643 20.85 -9.58 -1.00
C SER A 643 20.17 -8.41 -0.29
N TYR A 644 19.05 -8.64 0.40
CA TYR A 644 18.37 -7.60 1.18
C TYR A 644 19.31 -6.95 2.21
N SER A 645 20.11 -7.77 2.90
CA SER A 645 21.05 -7.32 3.93
C SER A 645 22.32 -6.63 3.40
N SER A 646 22.48 -6.48 2.08
CA SER A 646 23.63 -5.80 1.48
C SER A 646 23.56 -4.27 1.58
N SER A 647 22.35 -3.72 1.74
CA SER A 647 22.12 -2.29 1.98
C SER A 647 21.65 -2.05 3.41
N GLN A 648 21.83 -0.82 3.91
CA GLN A 648 21.51 -0.46 5.29
C GLN A 648 20.35 0.54 5.32
N ASP A 649 19.25 0.11 5.96
CA ASP A 649 18.14 1.00 6.30
C ASP A 649 18.50 1.91 7.49
N PRO A 650 17.95 3.14 7.56
CA PRO A 650 18.09 3.99 8.73
C PRO A 650 17.63 3.26 10.00
N PRO A 651 18.38 3.35 11.11
CA PRO A 651 17.95 2.74 12.37
C PRO A 651 16.68 3.41 12.89
N GLU A 652 15.90 2.67 13.68
CA GLU A 652 14.79 3.26 14.43
C GLU A 652 15.28 4.41 15.30
N LYS A 653 14.48 5.49 15.36
CA LYS A 653 14.80 6.65 16.19
C LYS A 653 14.80 6.23 17.66
N SER A 654 15.97 6.28 18.31
CA SER A 654 16.10 6.07 19.74
C SER A 654 16.13 7.43 20.47
N ILE A 655 15.40 7.53 21.58
CA ILE A 655 15.37 8.75 22.40
C ILE A 655 16.52 8.66 23.41
N PRO A 656 17.37 9.70 23.54
CA PRO A 656 18.45 9.69 24.52
C PRO A 656 17.93 9.45 25.96
N ILE A 657 18.59 8.57 26.70
CA ILE A 657 18.13 8.15 28.03
C ILE A 657 18.03 9.32 29.04
N CYS A 658 18.91 10.32 28.93
CA CYS A 658 18.88 11.51 29.77
C CYS A 658 17.62 12.35 29.50
N THR A 659 17.19 12.45 28.24
CA THR A 659 15.96 13.13 27.83
C THR A 659 14.74 12.41 28.38
N LEU A 660 14.68 11.08 28.24
CA LEU A 660 13.58 10.26 28.78
C LEU A 660 13.45 10.37 30.31
N LYS A 661 14.56 10.32 31.04
CA LYS A 661 14.53 10.25 32.51
C LYS A 661 14.35 11.59 33.20
N ASN A 662 14.91 12.66 32.63
CA ASN A 662 15.04 13.93 33.36
C ASN A 662 14.50 15.15 32.60
N PHE A 663 14.53 15.15 31.26
CA PHE A 663 14.26 16.35 30.46
C PHE A 663 13.33 16.08 29.26
N PRO A 664 12.12 15.53 29.46
CA PRO A 664 11.17 15.33 28.37
C PRO A 664 10.63 16.69 27.88
N ASN A 665 10.66 16.90 26.56
CA ASN A 665 10.16 18.11 25.89
C ASN A 665 9.17 17.80 24.74
N ALA A 666 8.83 16.53 24.55
CA ALA A 666 7.87 16.04 23.56
C ALA A 666 7.00 14.94 24.19
N ILE A 667 5.78 14.75 23.68
CA ILE A 667 4.84 13.78 24.25
C ILE A 667 5.36 12.35 24.12
N GLU A 668 6.06 12.04 23.03
CA GLU A 668 6.69 10.75 22.75
C GLU A 668 7.69 10.35 23.85
N HIS A 669 8.40 11.32 24.43
CA HIS A 669 9.33 11.05 25.52
C HIS A 669 8.60 10.54 26.77
N THR A 670 7.46 11.15 27.09
CA THR A 670 6.63 10.73 28.23
C THR A 670 5.92 9.41 27.98
N LEU A 671 5.53 9.11 26.74
CA LEU A 671 4.93 7.83 26.35
C LEU A 671 5.94 6.69 26.47
N GLN A 672 7.17 6.87 25.97
CA GLN A 672 8.23 5.88 26.13
C GLN A 672 8.58 5.67 27.61
N TRP A 673 8.70 6.77 28.38
CA TRP A 673 8.90 6.67 29.83
C TRP A 673 7.78 5.89 30.52
N ALA A 674 6.52 6.16 30.19
CA ALA A 674 5.38 5.44 30.77
C ALA A 674 5.36 3.95 30.40
N ARG A 675 5.78 3.60 29.19
CA ARG A 675 5.96 2.21 28.74
C ARG A 675 7.04 1.49 29.55
N ASP A 676 8.15 2.17 29.83
CA ASP A 676 9.26 1.65 30.62
C ASP A 676 8.86 1.47 32.09
N GLU A 677 8.13 2.44 32.68
CA GLU A 677 7.56 2.32 34.02
C GLU A 677 6.59 1.14 34.11
N PHE A 678 5.77 0.90 33.09
CA PHE A 678 4.88 -0.25 33.06
C PHE A 678 5.66 -1.58 33.09
N GLU A 679 6.71 -1.75 32.27
CA GLU A 679 7.59 -2.92 32.35
C GLU A 679 8.23 -3.06 33.74
N GLY A 680 8.81 -1.96 34.23
CA GLY A 680 9.61 -1.92 35.46
C GLY A 680 8.78 -2.16 36.72
N LEU A 681 7.50 -1.80 36.72
CA LEU A 681 6.61 -1.98 37.86
C LEU A 681 5.85 -3.31 37.83
N PHE A 682 5.40 -3.76 36.65
CA PHE A 682 4.45 -4.87 36.56
C PHE A 682 5.02 -6.16 35.98
N LYS A 683 6.06 -6.08 35.13
CA LYS A 683 6.65 -7.27 34.48
C LYS A 683 7.95 -7.69 35.14
N GLN A 684 8.97 -6.83 35.14
CA GLN A 684 10.30 -7.21 35.63
C GLN A 684 10.30 -7.70 37.09
N PRO A 685 9.59 -7.07 38.05
CA PRO A 685 9.56 -7.56 39.42
C PRO A 685 8.90 -8.94 39.52
N ALA A 686 7.83 -9.17 38.76
CA ALA A 686 7.12 -10.45 38.75
C ALA A 686 7.99 -11.57 38.15
N GLU A 687 8.67 -11.31 37.02
CA GLU A 687 9.61 -12.25 36.40
C GLU A 687 10.77 -12.59 37.34
N ASN A 688 11.36 -11.60 38.01
CA ASN A 688 12.44 -11.83 38.98
C ASN A 688 11.97 -12.66 40.18
N VAL A 689 10.77 -12.41 40.70
CA VAL A 689 10.20 -13.22 41.80
C VAL A 689 9.92 -14.65 41.31
N ASN A 690 9.37 -14.82 40.11
CA ASN A 690 9.12 -16.14 39.54
C ASN A 690 10.43 -16.90 39.32
N GLN A 691 11.48 -16.24 38.81
CA GLN A 691 12.80 -16.84 38.64
C GLN A 691 13.43 -17.20 39.99
N TYR A 692 13.38 -16.31 40.98
CA TYR A 692 13.85 -16.58 42.35
C TYR A 692 13.21 -17.82 42.98
N ILE A 693 11.93 -18.07 42.71
CA ILE A 693 11.19 -19.22 43.27
C ILE A 693 11.40 -20.50 42.43
N THR A 694 11.68 -20.38 41.13
CA THR A 694 11.73 -21.53 40.20
C THR A 694 13.15 -22.04 39.95
N ASP A 695 14.12 -21.14 39.81
CA ASP A 695 15.53 -21.50 39.58
C ASP A 695 16.29 -21.54 40.92
N ALA A 696 16.75 -22.73 41.29
CA ALA A 696 17.52 -22.96 42.51
C ALA A 696 18.88 -22.23 42.55
N LYS A 697 19.34 -21.66 41.43
CA LYS A 697 20.60 -20.93 41.29
C LYS A 697 20.46 -19.42 41.11
N PHE A 698 19.24 -18.89 41.20
CA PHE A 698 18.96 -17.46 41.00
C PHE A 698 19.61 -16.56 42.08
#